data_AF-A0A1Q6EG09-F1
#
_entry.id   AF-A0A1Q6EG09-F1
#
_cell.length_a   1.000
_cell.length_b   1.000
_cell.length_c   1.000
_cell.angle_alpha   90.00
_cell.angle_beta   90.00
_cell.angle_gamma   90.00
#
_symmetry.space_group_name_H-M   'P 1'
#
loop_
_entity.id
_entity.type
_entity.pdbx_description
1 polymer ?
#
loop_
_entity_poly.entity_id
_entity_poly.type
_entity_poly.pdbx_seq_one_letter_code
_entity_poly.pdbx_strand_id
1 'polypeptide(L)'
;MIRKIICLLTLAVAFAGCTKDEWPDQPDWSRIPDPSIPVDDGFMKPAACSNTIVAHRGGASECGAPDNSMAALEYAMSLGCYGMECDIYWTKDDDIIVAHADGDCKVNNLQPWTATVAELRAAGRLSNGEELPTLEEFIRRVMVEGNCTRLVLDVKRVDKPYAQPEYVVNAARRACEIVTEMKAKHFVELICTGFNLDAMKAAHNFAVIADVPIGMNSSRSGKEYGTLGFGWANLSATSGMEAAAGGTGSRSLEEYEKAGVALSVYNVDQRAGDGNAVYSTAAVNYYIANYKRFRTLCSNYPKWLIEKIDQAYKVYDGIRSETDFEAFAESLATDPSGRRFLDGNGEVVLHCDLTLDGLAPLPNFSGTFNGNGRTLTIDYRGDAQQVGLFRRLSGTVRNLTVAGRFESVRSDDSEVHLGAFAAETDNATIENCTNQAEIVVADAADATSRTMILSGFVGKAFNGVTLRNCRNSGNISFSSPALYMIGGFVGAVQEDDGLYTIAGCHNTADFSNAGSNSGWNFMGGIAGKTVSKQLVPGETSNYRLIVEECSSTGTIGIAGPSKVRASGIVAHVQGAYRISGCSFSGTIESTDATTRDVVIGGIVAMADKDCVGLVEGCTFSGRISAAQAGANNYFGGIFGNNGGAASIVNDCRTTASAYVGCPKGGKSVGMLAGRPNKAGFTVSDCKIAGTVTDKQGTEIVISADNLADWMFAGYGTKVTLTLTNNGYNDEK
;
A
#
# COMPACT_ATOMS: atom_id res chain seq x y z
N MET A 1 79.34 -35.55 -16.28
CA MET A 1 79.41 -34.25 -15.58
C MET A 1 77.99 -33.97 -15.05
N ILE A 2 77.72 -33.97 -13.74
CA ILE A 2 77.70 -32.77 -12.85
C ILE A 2 76.70 -31.74 -13.43
N ARG A 3 75.55 -31.33 -12.83
CA ARG A 3 74.92 -31.31 -11.47
C ARG A 3 73.38 -31.11 -11.66
N LYS A 4 72.43 -31.27 -10.72
CA LYS A 4 72.26 -32.02 -9.43
C LYS A 4 70.75 -31.95 -9.03
N ILE A 5 70.04 -33.07 -8.79
CA ILE A 5 68.68 -33.10 -8.17
C ILE A 5 68.58 -34.36 -7.27
N ILE A 6 67.69 -34.34 -6.26
CA ILE A 6 67.01 -35.45 -5.54
C ILE A 6 67.36 -35.65 -4.03
N CYS A 7 66.27 -35.74 -3.23
CA CYS A 7 66.01 -36.22 -1.86
C CYS A 7 66.79 -35.66 -0.64
N LEU A 8 66.14 -35.27 0.47
CA LEU A 8 65.26 -35.98 1.42
C LEU A 8 65.93 -37.12 2.23
N LEU A 9 65.62 -37.09 3.53
CA LEU A 9 65.74 -38.12 4.58
C LEU A 9 67.02 -38.24 5.44
N THR A 10 66.72 -38.37 6.74
CA THR A 10 67.52 -38.91 7.86
C THR A 10 68.87 -38.26 8.21
N LEU A 11 68.89 -37.56 9.35
CA LEU A 11 69.81 -37.91 10.42
C LEU A 11 69.16 -37.61 11.79
N ALA A 12 69.23 -38.56 12.71
CA ALA A 12 68.77 -38.41 14.09
C ALA A 12 69.87 -38.89 15.05
N VAL A 13 69.82 -38.35 16.28
CA VAL A 13 70.57 -38.77 17.47
C VAL A 13 72.05 -38.37 17.55
N ALA A 14 72.29 -37.30 18.29
CA ALA A 14 73.25 -37.30 19.41
C ALA A 14 72.84 -36.22 20.44
N PHE A 15 72.07 -36.61 21.46
CA PHE A 15 71.79 -35.76 22.63
C PHE A 15 72.98 -35.84 23.60
N ALA A 16 73.57 -34.70 23.95
CA ALA A 16 74.42 -34.55 25.14
C ALA A 16 74.50 -33.08 25.58
N GLY A 17 73.76 -32.71 26.63
CA GLY A 17 74.03 -31.49 27.41
C GLY A 17 73.51 -30.17 26.84
N CYS A 18 72.24 -29.85 27.14
CA CYS A 18 71.89 -28.57 27.78
C CYS A 18 70.56 -28.76 28.54
N THR A 19 70.36 -27.98 29.59
CA THR A 19 69.30 -28.15 30.58
C THR A 19 67.91 -27.77 30.05
N LYS A 20 66.88 -28.22 30.76
CA LYS A 20 65.55 -27.59 30.68
C LYS A 20 65.63 -26.16 31.22
N ASP A 21 64.61 -25.38 30.85
CA ASP A 21 64.33 -24.01 31.29
C ASP A 21 65.36 -23.00 30.73
N GLU A 22 65.00 -21.84 30.15
CA GLU A 22 63.73 -21.10 30.17
C GLU A 22 63.37 -20.66 28.73
N TRP A 23 62.15 -20.95 28.26
CA TRP A 23 61.52 -20.11 27.23
C TRP A 23 60.61 -19.12 27.98
N PRO A 24 60.55 -17.84 27.60
CA PRO A 24 59.57 -16.93 28.19
C PRO A 24 58.16 -17.47 27.98
N ASP A 25 57.27 -17.24 28.94
CA ASP A 25 55.85 -17.58 28.82
C ASP A 25 55.32 -17.09 27.47
N GLN A 26 54.47 -17.90 26.82
CA GLN A 26 53.88 -17.47 25.55
C GLN A 26 53.18 -16.12 25.74
N PRO A 27 53.38 -15.15 24.83
CA PRO A 27 52.77 -13.84 24.98
C PRO A 27 51.26 -14.02 25.13
N ASP A 28 50.67 -13.29 26.08
CA ASP A 28 49.25 -13.33 26.33
C ASP A 28 48.50 -12.77 25.11
N TRP A 29 48.09 -13.66 24.21
CA TRP A 29 47.40 -13.31 22.97
C TRP A 29 46.05 -12.60 23.23
N SER A 30 45.49 -12.69 24.45
CA SER A 30 44.29 -11.92 24.83
C SER A 30 44.56 -10.42 25.07
N ARG A 31 45.84 -10.03 25.17
CA ARG A 31 46.29 -8.63 25.27
C ARG A 31 46.69 -8.00 23.94
N ILE A 32 46.72 -8.77 22.86
CA ILE A 32 46.91 -8.22 21.51
C ILE A 32 45.51 -7.94 20.96
N PRO A 33 45.16 -6.66 20.66
CA PRO A 33 43.87 -6.35 20.05
C PRO A 33 43.72 -7.12 18.73
N ASP A 34 42.54 -7.67 18.49
CA ASP A 34 42.22 -8.33 17.22
C ASP A 34 42.41 -7.31 16.08
N PRO A 35 43.34 -7.53 15.12
CA PRO A 35 43.63 -6.57 14.07
C PRO A 35 42.50 -6.43 13.04
N SER A 36 41.44 -7.25 13.12
CA SER A 36 40.20 -7.08 12.35
C SER A 36 39.19 -6.15 13.01
N ILE A 37 39.35 -5.82 14.30
CA ILE A 37 38.54 -4.82 15.00
C ILE A 37 39.17 -3.44 14.75
N PRO A 38 38.47 -2.49 14.10
CA PRO A 38 38.99 -1.14 13.92
C PRO A 38 39.24 -0.48 15.28
N VAL A 39 40.47 -0.04 15.51
CA VAL A 39 40.80 0.76 16.70
C VAL A 39 40.04 2.08 16.59
N ASP A 40 39.23 2.40 17.59
CA ASP A 40 38.53 3.69 17.63
C ASP A 40 39.56 4.81 17.84
N ASP A 41 39.63 5.73 16.88
CA ASP A 41 40.55 6.88 16.91
C ASP A 41 40.06 8.02 17.82
N GLY A 42 38.88 7.87 18.42
CA GLY A 42 38.30 8.83 19.35
C GLY A 42 37.86 10.14 18.70
N PHE A 43 37.77 10.19 17.37
CA PHE A 43 37.26 11.34 16.62
C PHE A 43 35.78 11.17 16.33
N MET A 44 35.04 12.28 16.26
CA MET A 44 33.62 12.26 15.91
C MET A 44 33.44 11.65 14.51
N LYS A 45 32.43 10.79 14.36
CA LYS A 45 32.05 10.13 13.11
C LYS A 45 30.65 10.59 12.71
N PRO A 46 30.36 10.76 11.40
CA PRO A 46 28.99 10.99 10.95
C PRO A 46 28.09 9.81 11.32
N ALA A 47 26.80 10.09 11.52
CA ALA A 47 25.77 9.06 11.60
C ALA A 47 25.71 8.22 10.30
N ALA A 48 25.03 7.08 10.37
CA ALA A 48 24.74 6.28 9.18
C ALA A 48 23.73 7.01 8.28
N CYS A 49 24.04 7.13 6.98
CA CYS A 49 23.10 7.67 5.99
C CYS A 49 22.22 6.55 5.42
N SER A 50 20.98 6.89 5.06
CA SER A 50 20.06 6.00 4.34
C SER A 50 20.40 5.86 2.84
N ASN A 51 21.23 6.78 2.32
CA ASN A 51 21.55 6.90 0.90
C ASN A 51 23.04 7.22 0.66
N THR A 52 23.45 7.18 -0.61
CA THR A 52 24.78 7.60 -1.11
C THR A 52 24.70 8.81 -2.04
N ILE A 53 23.67 9.65 -1.88
CA ILE A 53 23.48 10.85 -2.72
C ILE A 53 24.35 12.00 -2.24
N VAL A 54 25.02 12.64 -3.20
CA VAL A 54 25.81 13.83 -2.98
C VAL A 54 25.09 15.03 -3.59
N ALA A 55 24.86 16.06 -2.79
CA ALA A 55 24.25 17.31 -3.24
C ALA A 55 25.33 18.18 -3.91
N HIS A 56 25.28 18.34 -5.24
CA HIS A 56 26.20 19.19 -6.00
C HIS A 56 26.07 20.63 -5.51
N ARG A 57 27.16 21.19 -4.97
CA ARG A 57 27.18 22.54 -4.35
C ARG A 57 26.09 22.77 -3.31
N GLY A 58 25.63 21.70 -2.66
CA GLY A 58 24.55 21.68 -1.67
C GLY A 58 23.13 21.65 -2.25
N GLY A 59 22.94 21.32 -3.53
CA GLY A 59 21.61 21.30 -4.14
C GLY A 59 21.03 22.71 -4.36
N ALA A 60 21.91 23.70 -4.55
CA ALA A 60 21.59 25.12 -4.73
C ALA A 60 20.49 25.37 -5.78
N SER A 61 20.51 24.62 -6.89
CA SER A 61 19.50 24.69 -7.96
C SER A 61 18.09 24.24 -7.55
N GLU A 62 17.96 23.41 -6.51
CA GLU A 62 16.70 22.86 -6.02
C GLU A 62 16.14 23.68 -4.85
N CYS A 63 16.99 24.12 -3.92
CA CYS A 63 16.59 24.95 -2.78
C CYS A 63 16.57 26.46 -3.06
N GLY A 64 17.18 26.92 -4.16
CA GLY A 64 17.27 28.35 -4.50
C GLY A 64 18.31 29.14 -3.71
N ALA A 65 19.18 28.47 -2.95
CA ALA A 65 20.33 29.07 -2.29
C ALA A 65 21.48 29.34 -3.29
N PRO A 66 22.48 30.18 -2.95
CA PRO A 66 23.70 30.28 -3.73
C PRO A 66 24.50 28.96 -3.72
N ASP A 67 25.18 28.65 -4.82
CA ASP A 67 26.20 27.59 -4.87
C ASP A 67 27.19 27.73 -3.70
N ASN A 68 27.51 26.62 -3.03
CA ASN A 68 28.52 26.58 -1.98
C ASN A 68 28.22 27.51 -0.77
N SER A 69 26.95 27.82 -0.51
CA SER A 69 26.49 28.60 0.64
C SER A 69 26.26 27.74 1.89
N MET A 70 26.21 28.37 3.07
CA MET A 70 25.79 27.74 4.31
C MET A 70 24.33 27.29 4.21
N ALA A 71 23.44 28.09 3.61
CA ALA A 71 22.06 27.68 3.37
C ALA A 71 21.94 26.40 2.50
N ALA A 72 22.79 26.23 1.49
CA ALA A 72 22.83 25.02 0.68
C ALA A 72 23.39 23.81 1.47
N LEU A 73 24.36 24.03 2.35
CA LEU A 73 24.85 22.98 3.27
C LEU A 73 23.75 22.53 4.24
N GLU A 74 23.03 23.47 4.86
CA GLU A 74 21.91 23.16 5.75
C GLU A 74 20.79 22.43 5.03
N TYR A 75 20.52 22.77 3.76
CA TYR A 75 19.58 22.02 2.92
C TYR A 75 20.02 20.57 2.71
N ALA A 76 21.27 20.34 2.27
CA ALA A 76 21.81 18.99 2.07
C ALA A 76 21.78 18.14 3.37
N MET A 77 22.10 18.75 4.51
CA MET A 77 21.98 18.12 5.84
C MET A 77 20.52 17.78 6.19
N SER A 78 19.57 18.67 5.90
CA SER A 78 18.14 18.47 6.18
C SER A 78 17.52 17.30 5.41
N LEU A 79 18.07 16.98 4.23
CA LEU A 79 17.68 15.84 3.42
C LEU A 79 18.37 14.53 3.84
N GLY A 80 19.38 14.59 4.71
CA GLY A 80 20.20 13.43 5.05
C GLY A 80 21.03 12.92 3.86
N CYS A 81 21.51 13.81 2.99
CA CYS A 81 22.43 13.46 1.90
C CYS A 81 23.71 12.82 2.46
N TYR A 82 24.30 11.85 1.75
CA TYR A 82 25.60 11.28 2.10
C TYR A 82 26.70 12.34 2.21
N GLY A 83 26.67 13.31 1.29
CA GLY A 83 27.53 14.47 1.35
C GLY A 83 26.98 15.67 0.59
N MET A 84 27.59 16.82 0.84
CA MET A 84 27.57 17.98 -0.05
C MET A 84 28.88 17.98 -0.83
N GLU A 85 28.82 18.00 -2.16
CA GLU A 85 29.98 18.37 -2.95
C GLU A 85 30.15 19.88 -2.89
N CYS A 86 31.39 20.35 -2.76
CA CYS A 86 31.69 21.77 -2.75
C CYS A 86 33.07 22.11 -3.31
N ASP A 87 33.14 23.22 -4.05
CA ASP A 87 34.33 23.69 -4.74
C ASP A 87 35.28 24.41 -3.77
N ILE A 88 36.58 24.05 -3.73
CA ILE A 88 37.55 24.72 -2.84
C ILE A 88 38.75 25.36 -3.56
N TYR A 89 39.19 26.50 -3.03
CA TYR A 89 40.34 27.27 -3.52
C TYR A 89 41.22 27.80 -2.37
N TRP A 90 42.54 27.81 -2.61
CA TRP A 90 43.55 28.36 -1.70
C TRP A 90 43.65 29.89 -1.80
N THR A 91 43.79 30.56 -0.67
CA THR A 91 43.93 32.03 -0.57
C THR A 91 45.34 32.47 -0.20
N LYS A 92 45.67 33.73 -0.48
CA LYS A 92 47.01 34.33 -0.27
C LYS A 92 47.51 34.30 1.19
N ASP A 93 46.58 34.24 2.15
CA ASP A 93 46.81 34.12 3.59
C ASP A 93 46.92 32.67 4.11
N ASP A 94 47.05 31.69 3.21
CA ASP A 94 47.15 30.24 3.52
C ASP A 94 45.88 29.66 4.17
N ASP A 95 44.72 30.03 3.65
CA ASP A 95 43.40 29.50 4.04
C ASP A 95 42.66 28.88 2.83
N ILE A 96 41.49 28.28 3.08
CA ILE A 96 40.63 27.64 2.08
C ILE A 96 39.23 28.28 2.10
N ILE A 97 38.85 28.89 0.98
CA ILE A 97 37.46 29.30 0.71
C ILE A 97 36.68 28.18 0.04
N VAL A 98 35.36 28.17 0.24
CA VAL A 98 34.41 27.26 -0.39
C VAL A 98 33.51 28.06 -1.33
N ALA A 99 33.72 27.95 -2.65
CA ALA A 99 32.99 28.69 -3.67
C ALA A 99 33.30 28.20 -5.09
N HIS A 100 32.32 28.28 -6.00
CA HIS A 100 32.54 28.04 -7.42
C HIS A 100 33.06 29.31 -8.10
N ALA A 101 34.24 29.24 -8.71
CA ALA A 101 34.82 30.37 -9.44
C ALA A 101 34.20 30.56 -10.85
N ASP A 102 34.35 31.74 -11.42
CA ASP A 102 33.98 32.02 -12.80
C ASP A 102 34.95 31.41 -13.83
N GLY A 103 34.69 31.64 -15.12
CA GLY A 103 35.53 31.14 -16.22
C GLY A 103 36.96 31.70 -16.28
N ASP A 104 37.26 32.75 -15.50
CA ASP A 104 38.60 33.34 -15.30
C ASP A 104 39.26 32.84 -13.98
N CYS A 105 38.65 31.85 -13.31
CA CYS A 105 39.02 31.36 -11.99
C CYS A 105 38.97 32.46 -10.90
N LYS A 106 37.97 33.35 -10.96
CA LYS A 106 37.75 34.40 -9.94
C LYS A 106 36.54 34.10 -9.05
N VAL A 107 36.63 34.56 -7.81
CA VAL A 107 35.53 34.66 -6.84
C VAL A 107 35.43 36.13 -6.43
N ASN A 108 34.23 36.73 -6.47
CA ASN A 108 34.03 38.16 -6.25
C ASN A 108 34.96 39.06 -7.10
N ASN A 109 35.19 38.69 -8.37
CA ASN A 109 36.13 39.31 -9.33
C ASN A 109 37.63 39.23 -8.96
N LEU A 110 38.01 38.55 -7.87
CA LEU A 110 39.40 38.36 -7.45
C LEU A 110 39.85 36.91 -7.66
N GLN A 111 41.11 36.70 -8.01
CA GLN A 111 41.70 35.35 -8.04
C GLN A 111 42.05 34.92 -6.60
N PRO A 112 41.52 33.81 -6.06
CA PRO A 112 41.65 33.48 -4.63
C PRO A 112 43.09 33.52 -4.11
N TRP A 113 44.05 32.91 -4.82
CA TRP A 113 45.47 32.86 -4.44
C TRP A 113 46.21 34.22 -4.48
N THR A 114 45.54 35.29 -4.91
CA THR A 114 46.08 36.68 -4.92
C THR A 114 45.47 37.57 -3.84
N ALA A 115 44.43 37.10 -3.15
CA ALA A 115 43.66 37.84 -2.16
C ALA A 115 43.54 37.05 -0.85
N THR A 116 43.41 37.77 0.26
CA THR A 116 43.08 37.22 1.58
C THR A 116 41.59 36.90 1.67
N VAL A 117 41.19 36.05 2.62
CA VAL A 117 39.76 35.77 2.89
C VAL A 117 38.99 37.07 3.19
N ALA A 118 39.62 37.98 3.93
CA ALA A 118 39.07 39.30 4.25
C ALA A 118 38.88 40.18 3.01
N GLU A 119 39.85 40.22 2.08
CA GLU A 119 39.73 40.95 0.81
C GLU A 119 38.62 40.35 -0.07
N LEU A 120 38.49 39.02 -0.11
CA LEU A 120 37.44 38.31 -0.86
C LEU A 120 36.03 38.59 -0.32
N ARG A 121 35.85 38.58 1.01
CA ARG A 121 34.58 38.96 1.67
C ARG A 121 34.25 40.44 1.53
N ALA A 122 35.27 41.32 1.52
CA ALA A 122 35.07 42.75 1.28
C ALA A 122 34.68 43.06 -0.18
N ALA A 123 35.12 42.24 -1.14
CA ALA A 123 34.80 42.40 -2.56
C ALA A 123 33.36 41.99 -2.93
N GLY A 124 32.68 41.18 -2.11
CA GLY A 124 31.30 40.78 -2.36
C GLY A 124 30.71 39.81 -1.34
N ARG A 125 29.38 39.77 -1.30
CA ARG A 125 28.57 38.76 -0.57
C ARG A 125 27.93 37.80 -1.57
N LEU A 126 27.54 36.62 -1.09
CA LEU A 126 26.71 35.70 -1.87
C LEU A 126 25.34 36.34 -2.16
N SER A 127 24.61 35.84 -3.16
CA SER A 127 23.35 36.45 -3.64
C SER A 127 22.23 36.51 -2.60
N ASN A 128 22.29 35.71 -1.53
CA ASN A 128 21.38 35.75 -0.38
C ASN A 128 21.88 36.63 0.79
N GLY A 129 23.04 37.27 0.66
CA GLY A 129 23.64 38.13 1.69
C GLY A 129 24.66 37.45 2.61
N GLU A 130 24.88 36.13 2.50
CA GLU A 130 25.94 35.42 3.23
C GLU A 130 27.35 35.95 2.90
N GLU A 131 28.27 35.78 3.83
CA GLU A 131 29.71 35.93 3.55
C GLU A 131 30.24 34.71 2.79
N LEU A 132 31.37 34.90 2.11
CA LEU A 132 32.09 33.80 1.47
C LEU A 132 32.60 32.80 2.54
N PRO A 133 32.13 31.55 2.57
CA PRO A 133 32.48 30.62 3.63
C PRO A 133 33.90 30.09 3.50
N THR A 134 34.52 29.80 4.64
CA THR A 134 35.77 29.04 4.73
C THR A 134 35.50 27.55 4.95
N LEU A 135 36.50 26.72 4.68
CA LEU A 135 36.42 25.29 4.97
C LEU A 135 36.21 25.03 6.48
N GLU A 136 36.80 25.84 7.35
CA GLU A 136 36.64 25.72 8.80
C GLU A 136 35.17 25.91 9.22
N GLU A 137 34.48 26.92 8.69
CA GLU A 137 33.06 27.19 8.98
C GLU A 137 32.17 26.03 8.51
N PHE A 138 32.44 25.47 7.34
CA PHE A 138 31.72 24.31 6.81
C PHE A 138 31.96 23.05 7.65
N ILE A 139 33.20 22.76 8.04
CA ILE A 139 33.52 21.61 8.92
C ILE A 139 32.81 21.76 10.27
N ARG A 140 32.83 22.96 10.88
CA ARG A 140 32.09 23.25 12.12
C ARG A 140 30.59 22.99 11.99
N ARG A 141 30.00 23.20 10.81
CA ARG A 141 28.56 22.98 10.59
C ARG A 141 28.18 21.50 10.47
N VAL A 142 29.01 20.67 9.83
CA VAL A 142 28.75 19.23 9.67
C VAL A 142 29.14 18.39 10.88
N MET A 143 30.12 18.81 11.69
CA MET A 143 30.57 18.11 12.90
C MET A 143 29.59 18.31 14.08
N VAL A 144 28.37 17.83 13.90
CA VAL A 144 27.29 17.84 14.91
C VAL A 144 26.74 16.43 15.11
N GLU A 145 26.35 16.11 16.34
CA GLU A 145 25.81 14.80 16.69
C GLU A 145 24.53 14.48 15.88
N GLY A 146 24.41 13.25 15.41
CA GLY A 146 23.28 12.80 14.60
C GLY A 146 23.34 13.18 13.10
N ASN A 147 24.21 14.10 12.68
CA ASN A 147 24.38 14.39 11.26
C ASN A 147 25.11 13.26 10.53
N CYS A 148 24.61 12.87 9.35
CA CYS A 148 25.21 11.84 8.49
C CYS A 148 26.06 12.45 7.35
N THR A 149 25.79 13.71 6.97
CA THR A 149 26.31 14.37 5.77
C THR A 149 27.77 14.78 5.91
N ARG A 150 28.59 14.40 4.92
CA ARG A 150 30.02 14.77 4.76
C ARG A 150 30.19 15.97 3.83
N LEU A 151 31.38 16.56 3.84
CA LEU A 151 31.85 17.48 2.81
C LEU A 151 32.69 16.69 1.79
N VAL A 152 32.37 16.82 0.50
CA VAL A 152 33.11 16.22 -0.62
C VAL A 152 33.78 17.37 -1.37
N LEU A 153 35.01 17.69 -0.97
CA LEU A 153 35.74 18.88 -1.41
C LEU A 153 36.34 18.64 -2.81
N ASP A 154 35.82 19.30 -3.85
CA ASP A 154 36.48 19.32 -5.15
C ASP A 154 37.62 20.33 -5.15
N VAL A 155 38.85 19.82 -5.06
CA VAL A 155 40.09 20.60 -5.24
C VAL A 155 40.15 21.02 -6.70
N LYS A 156 39.76 22.27 -6.98
CA LYS A 156 39.57 22.76 -8.34
C LYS A 156 40.90 22.96 -9.07
N ARG A 157 40.84 22.78 -10.40
CA ARG A 157 41.93 23.17 -11.31
C ARG A 157 42.08 24.70 -11.32
N VAL A 158 43.32 25.16 -11.42
CA VAL A 158 43.64 26.55 -11.74
C VAL A 158 44.31 26.60 -13.11
N ASP A 159 43.55 27.02 -14.12
CA ASP A 159 43.97 27.08 -15.53
C ASP A 159 43.96 28.49 -16.16
N LYS A 160 43.69 29.53 -15.35
CA LYS A 160 43.65 30.95 -15.76
C LYS A 160 44.52 31.85 -14.88
N PRO A 161 45.26 32.82 -15.46
CA PRO A 161 45.37 33.08 -16.91
C PRO A 161 46.20 32.03 -17.67
N TYR A 162 46.89 31.15 -16.94
CA TYR A 162 47.59 29.96 -17.44
C TYR A 162 47.51 28.85 -16.38
N ALA A 163 48.02 27.66 -16.72
CA ALA A 163 48.10 26.52 -15.80
C ALA A 163 48.97 26.82 -14.56
N GLN A 164 48.38 26.80 -13.36
CA GLN A 164 49.04 27.06 -12.08
C GLN A 164 48.85 25.88 -11.11
N PRO A 165 49.49 24.72 -11.37
CA PRO A 165 49.33 23.51 -10.56
C PRO A 165 49.71 23.70 -9.09
N GLU A 166 50.60 24.65 -8.78
CA GLU A 166 51.03 24.98 -7.42
C GLU A 166 49.88 25.35 -6.48
N TYR A 167 48.87 26.08 -6.96
CA TYR A 167 47.71 26.46 -6.14
C TYR A 167 46.74 25.29 -5.91
N VAL A 168 46.68 24.34 -6.83
CA VAL A 168 45.94 23.06 -6.65
C VAL A 168 46.59 22.23 -5.55
N VAL A 169 47.93 22.17 -5.53
CA VAL A 169 48.70 21.48 -4.49
C VAL A 169 48.57 22.19 -3.13
N ASN A 170 48.65 23.52 -3.10
CA ASN A 170 48.44 24.30 -1.88
C ASN A 170 47.03 24.12 -1.32
N ALA A 171 45.99 24.11 -2.16
CA ALA A 171 44.61 23.87 -1.75
C ALA A 171 44.45 22.48 -1.10
N ALA A 172 44.97 21.43 -1.74
CA ALA A 172 44.93 20.07 -1.18
C ALA A 172 45.70 19.97 0.15
N ARG A 173 46.93 20.53 0.22
CA ARG A 173 47.73 20.57 1.44
C ARG A 173 46.97 21.25 2.58
N ARG A 174 46.56 22.51 2.39
CA ARG A 174 45.97 23.31 3.47
C ARG A 174 44.60 22.79 3.88
N ALA A 175 43.81 22.24 2.96
CA ALA A 175 42.58 21.52 3.32
C ALA A 175 42.84 20.30 4.23
N CYS A 176 43.87 19.50 3.91
CA CYS A 176 44.26 18.35 4.74
C CYS A 176 44.80 18.77 6.12
N GLU A 177 45.53 19.89 6.19
CA GLU A 177 45.98 20.48 7.46
C GLU A 177 44.79 20.94 8.32
N ILE A 178 43.84 21.72 7.76
CA ILE A 178 42.62 22.16 8.45
C ILE A 178 41.83 20.94 8.97
N VAL A 179 41.64 19.90 8.14
CA VAL A 179 40.96 18.66 8.55
C VAL A 179 41.68 17.96 9.71
N THR A 180 43.01 17.99 9.72
CA THR A 180 43.83 17.41 10.81
C THR A 180 43.73 18.24 12.09
N GLU A 181 43.87 19.57 11.98
CA GLU A 181 43.73 20.55 13.06
C GLU A 181 42.37 20.44 13.76
N MET A 182 41.30 20.25 12.97
CA MET A 182 39.92 20.12 13.45
C MET A 182 39.52 18.68 13.84
N LYS A 183 40.38 17.68 13.60
CA LYS A 183 40.08 16.24 13.80
C LYS A 183 38.85 15.76 13.00
N ALA A 184 38.70 16.29 11.78
CA ALA A 184 37.48 16.20 10.98
C ALA A 184 37.50 15.09 9.90
N LYS A 185 38.53 14.22 9.87
CA LYS A 185 38.78 13.28 8.75
C LYS A 185 37.60 12.35 8.40
N HIS A 186 36.70 12.05 9.33
CA HIS A 186 35.50 11.22 9.07
C HIS A 186 34.36 11.98 8.40
N PHE A 187 34.39 13.32 8.43
CA PHE A 187 33.39 14.22 7.85
C PHE A 187 33.82 14.79 6.49
N VAL A 188 35.04 14.52 6.03
CA VAL A 188 35.61 15.13 4.82
C VAL A 188 36.16 14.07 3.87
N GLU A 189 35.82 14.23 2.60
CA GLU A 189 36.38 13.50 1.47
C GLU A 189 36.92 14.52 0.46
N LEU A 190 38.01 14.21 -0.23
CA LEU A 190 38.53 15.04 -1.31
C LEU A 190 38.20 14.41 -2.67
N ILE A 191 37.94 15.24 -3.66
CA ILE A 191 38.03 14.89 -5.08
C ILE A 191 39.04 15.86 -5.69
N CYS A 192 39.98 15.37 -6.50
CA CYS A 192 40.90 16.26 -7.20
C CYS A 192 40.47 16.43 -8.66
N THR A 193 40.17 17.67 -9.06
CA THR A 193 39.94 18.06 -10.45
C THR A 193 41.18 18.73 -11.03
N GLY A 194 41.82 18.07 -11.99
CA GLY A 194 43.08 18.55 -12.55
C GLY A 194 43.36 18.03 -13.95
N PHE A 195 44.16 18.80 -14.68
CA PHE A 195 44.75 18.41 -15.97
C PHE A 195 46.24 18.02 -15.82
N ASN A 196 46.85 18.32 -14.66
CA ASN A 196 48.25 18.01 -14.34
C ASN A 196 48.31 16.83 -13.36
N LEU A 197 48.81 15.68 -13.83
CA LEU A 197 48.83 14.44 -13.05
C LEU A 197 49.75 14.51 -11.82
N ASP A 198 50.82 15.29 -11.87
CA ASP A 198 51.77 15.38 -10.75
C ASP A 198 51.22 16.24 -9.61
N ALA A 199 50.46 17.30 -9.93
CA ALA A 199 49.68 18.06 -8.95
C ALA A 199 48.62 17.18 -8.26
N MET A 200 47.93 16.33 -9.03
CA MET A 200 46.93 15.41 -8.50
C MET A 200 47.58 14.33 -7.59
N LYS A 201 48.75 13.80 -7.97
CA LYS A 201 49.52 12.88 -7.10
C LYS A 201 50.03 13.56 -5.83
N ALA A 202 50.43 14.83 -5.90
CA ALA A 202 50.81 15.59 -4.71
C ALA A 202 49.61 15.79 -3.77
N ALA A 203 48.45 16.18 -4.30
CA ALA A 203 47.20 16.26 -3.55
C ALA A 203 46.83 14.92 -2.89
N HIS A 204 46.95 13.81 -3.63
CA HIS A 204 46.77 12.46 -3.10
C HIS A 204 47.70 12.16 -1.92
N ASN A 205 48.98 12.50 -2.04
CA ASN A 205 49.94 12.24 -0.96
C ASN A 205 49.63 13.04 0.31
N PHE A 206 49.16 14.28 0.20
CA PHE A 206 48.70 15.06 1.36
C PHE A 206 47.47 14.42 2.02
N ALA A 207 46.48 13.98 1.22
CA ALA A 207 45.30 13.30 1.74
C ALA A 207 45.65 11.98 2.47
N VAL A 208 46.57 11.18 1.91
CA VAL A 208 47.08 9.96 2.56
C VAL A 208 47.82 10.27 3.86
N ILE A 209 48.63 11.34 3.92
CA ILE A 209 49.33 11.76 5.15
C ILE A 209 48.34 12.20 6.25
N ALA A 210 47.23 12.84 5.87
CA ALA A 210 46.19 13.30 6.79
C ALA A 210 45.11 12.24 7.11
N ASP A 211 45.23 11.02 6.55
CA ASP A 211 44.23 9.94 6.67
C ASP A 211 42.82 10.37 6.18
N VAL A 212 42.78 11.08 5.05
CA VAL A 212 41.54 11.58 4.41
C VAL A 212 41.31 10.87 3.07
N PRO A 213 40.11 10.33 2.79
CA PRO A 213 39.81 9.70 1.50
C PRO A 213 39.92 10.68 0.33
N ILE A 214 40.53 10.25 -0.78
CA ILE A 214 40.62 11.05 -2.02
C ILE A 214 40.27 10.28 -3.29
N GLY A 215 39.37 10.87 -4.08
CA GLY A 215 39.01 10.45 -5.43
C GLY A 215 39.60 11.37 -6.50
N MET A 216 39.47 10.96 -7.76
CA MET A 216 40.00 11.70 -8.91
C MET A 216 38.89 11.94 -9.94
N ASN A 217 38.68 13.21 -10.31
CA ASN A 217 37.85 13.54 -11.47
C ASN A 217 38.60 13.16 -12.75
N SER A 218 38.11 12.13 -13.45
CA SER A 218 38.90 11.41 -14.46
C SER A 218 38.06 10.76 -15.55
N SER A 219 38.51 10.89 -16.81
CA SER A 219 37.96 10.18 -17.98
C SER A 219 38.75 8.92 -18.36
N ARG A 220 39.73 8.52 -17.53
CA ARG A 220 40.58 7.35 -17.75
C ARG A 220 39.80 6.04 -17.69
N SER A 221 40.34 4.99 -18.29
CA SER A 221 39.79 3.63 -18.11
C SER A 221 39.93 3.15 -16.67
N GLY A 222 39.05 2.26 -16.21
CA GLY A 222 39.14 1.64 -14.88
C GLY A 222 40.48 0.90 -14.69
N LYS A 223 41.00 0.31 -15.77
CA LYS A 223 42.33 -0.33 -15.81
C LYS A 223 43.48 0.66 -15.61
N GLU A 224 43.44 1.83 -16.24
CA GLU A 224 44.43 2.88 -15.98
C GLU A 224 44.30 3.40 -14.54
N TYR A 225 43.06 3.60 -14.10
CA TYR A 225 42.72 4.18 -12.81
C TYR A 225 43.31 3.40 -11.64
N GLY A 226 43.14 2.07 -11.63
CA GLY A 226 43.63 1.19 -10.56
C GLY A 226 45.15 1.20 -10.33
N THR A 227 45.92 1.92 -11.16
CA THR A 227 47.37 2.11 -10.98
C THR A 227 47.77 3.47 -10.39
N LEU A 228 46.79 4.35 -10.08
CA LEU A 228 47.04 5.75 -9.67
C LEU A 228 46.99 5.99 -8.15
N GLY A 229 46.53 5.03 -7.34
CA GLY A 229 46.50 5.11 -5.87
C GLY A 229 45.21 5.69 -5.24
N PHE A 230 44.47 6.52 -5.98
CA PHE A 230 43.21 7.12 -5.52
C PHE A 230 42.11 6.09 -5.19
N GLY A 231 41.24 6.42 -4.22
CA GLY A 231 40.25 5.49 -3.68
C GLY A 231 39.04 5.22 -4.59
N TRP A 232 38.58 6.20 -5.37
CA TRP A 232 37.45 6.03 -6.31
C TRP A 232 37.52 7.00 -7.47
N ALA A 233 37.08 6.56 -8.65
CA ALA A 233 36.92 7.44 -9.81
C ALA A 233 35.63 8.24 -9.70
N ASN A 234 35.67 9.52 -10.06
CA ASN A 234 34.47 10.34 -10.24
C ASN A 234 34.45 10.91 -11.66
N LEU A 235 33.30 10.87 -12.35
CA LEU A 235 33.23 11.26 -13.76
C LEU A 235 31.89 11.88 -14.16
N SER A 236 31.97 12.69 -15.22
CA SER A 236 30.81 13.31 -15.84
C SER A 236 29.82 12.26 -16.34
N ALA A 237 28.57 12.34 -15.92
CA ALA A 237 27.49 11.49 -16.41
C ALA A 237 27.24 11.74 -17.92
N THR A 238 27.37 13.00 -18.37
CA THR A 238 27.18 13.37 -19.78
C THR A 238 28.40 13.08 -20.66
N SER A 239 29.64 13.30 -20.20
CA SER A 239 30.84 13.22 -21.06
C SER A 239 31.80 12.07 -20.76
N GLY A 240 31.70 11.45 -19.59
CA GLY A 240 32.51 10.29 -19.20
C GLY A 240 31.80 8.97 -19.46
N MET A 241 30.55 8.85 -18.96
CA MET A 241 29.74 7.63 -19.07
C MET A 241 29.26 7.38 -20.51
N GLU A 242 29.06 6.11 -20.84
CA GLU A 242 28.60 5.65 -22.14
C GLU A 242 27.11 5.94 -22.45
N ALA A 243 26.72 5.72 -23.71
CA ALA A 243 25.36 5.95 -24.21
C ALA A 243 24.26 5.15 -23.49
N ALA A 244 24.56 3.95 -22.96
CA ALA A 244 23.61 3.17 -22.18
C ALA A 244 23.21 3.87 -20.86
N ALA A 245 24.12 4.67 -20.31
CA ALA A 245 23.91 5.52 -19.15
C ALA A 245 23.44 6.95 -19.52
N GLY A 246 23.05 7.17 -20.78
CA GLY A 246 22.61 8.47 -21.31
C GLY A 246 23.74 9.46 -21.61
N GLY A 247 25.00 9.06 -21.48
CA GLY A 247 26.17 9.90 -21.77
C GLY A 247 26.64 9.82 -23.22
N THR A 248 27.74 10.52 -23.49
CA THR A 248 28.43 10.60 -24.79
C THR A 248 29.86 10.06 -24.73
N GLY A 249 30.29 9.63 -23.55
CA GLY A 249 31.60 9.07 -23.30
C GLY A 249 31.71 7.60 -23.66
N SER A 250 32.68 6.93 -23.04
CA SER A 250 33.09 5.56 -23.39
C SER A 250 33.39 4.67 -22.19
N ARG A 251 33.02 5.13 -20.98
CA ARG A 251 33.20 4.37 -19.74
C ARG A 251 31.89 3.68 -19.37
N SER A 252 31.98 2.41 -18.97
CA SER A 252 30.85 1.66 -18.39
C SER A 252 31.11 1.35 -16.91
N LEU A 253 30.04 1.07 -16.18
CA LEU A 253 30.11 0.68 -14.77
C LEU A 253 30.85 -0.66 -14.58
N GLU A 254 30.58 -1.63 -15.48
CA GLU A 254 31.20 -2.96 -15.52
C GLU A 254 32.72 -2.89 -15.72
N GLU A 255 33.21 -1.87 -16.43
CA GLU A 255 34.65 -1.64 -16.64
C GLU A 255 35.37 -1.36 -15.32
N TYR A 256 34.77 -0.52 -14.47
CA TYR A 256 35.31 -0.11 -13.18
C TYR A 256 35.18 -1.20 -12.12
N GLU A 257 34.02 -1.88 -12.06
CA GLU A 257 33.83 -3.07 -11.20
C GLU A 257 34.87 -4.16 -11.50
N LYS A 258 35.10 -4.46 -12.78
CA LYS A 258 36.11 -5.45 -13.21
C LYS A 258 37.54 -5.02 -12.86
N ALA A 259 37.80 -3.73 -12.74
CA ALA A 259 39.09 -3.20 -12.30
C ALA A 259 39.22 -3.14 -10.76
N GLY A 260 38.16 -3.42 -10.00
CA GLY A 260 38.13 -3.26 -8.54
C GLY A 260 38.13 -1.80 -8.09
N VAL A 261 37.67 -0.88 -8.94
CA VAL A 261 37.67 0.57 -8.69
C VAL A 261 36.25 1.04 -8.42
N ALA A 262 36.02 1.68 -7.27
CA ALA A 262 34.73 2.28 -6.94
C ALA A 262 34.43 3.49 -7.85
N LEU A 263 33.15 3.69 -8.19
CA LEU A 263 32.71 4.66 -9.20
C LEU A 263 31.66 5.63 -8.66
N SER A 264 31.94 6.93 -8.73
CA SER A 264 30.99 8.02 -8.50
C SER A 264 30.69 8.75 -9.81
N VAL A 265 29.50 9.35 -9.95
CA VAL A 265 29.15 10.13 -11.14
C VAL A 265 28.51 11.47 -10.81
N TYR A 266 28.70 12.45 -11.69
CA TYR A 266 28.16 13.80 -11.57
C TYR A 266 27.73 14.33 -12.96
N ASN A 267 26.48 14.71 -13.25
CA ASN A 267 25.29 14.78 -12.39
C ASN A 267 24.13 13.94 -12.96
N VAL A 268 23.23 13.49 -12.09
CA VAL A 268 21.95 12.89 -12.48
C VAL A 268 20.84 13.81 -11.99
N ASP A 269 20.16 14.50 -12.91
CA ASP A 269 19.29 15.64 -12.59
C ASP A 269 17.84 15.44 -13.06
N GLN A 270 16.93 16.18 -12.43
CA GLN A 270 15.52 16.21 -12.78
C GLN A 270 15.25 16.78 -14.19
N ARG A 271 16.11 17.69 -14.65
CA ARG A 271 15.93 18.48 -15.89
C ARG A 271 17.25 19.04 -16.41
N ALA A 272 17.25 19.52 -17.65
CA ALA A 272 18.38 20.22 -18.24
C ALA A 272 18.76 21.50 -17.46
N GLY A 273 20.05 21.79 -17.37
CA GLY A 273 20.58 23.02 -16.76
C GLY A 273 22.09 23.00 -16.62
N ASP A 274 22.66 21.86 -16.21
CA ASP A 274 24.10 21.62 -16.10
C ASP A 274 24.61 20.81 -17.30
N GLY A 275 25.73 21.21 -17.90
CA GLY A 275 26.34 20.53 -19.04
C GLY A 275 26.92 19.15 -18.71
N ASN A 276 27.14 18.84 -17.43
CA ASN A 276 27.58 17.53 -16.96
C ASN A 276 26.42 16.60 -16.58
N ALA A 277 25.19 17.10 -16.60
CA ALA A 277 24.03 16.38 -16.12
C ALA A 277 23.29 15.60 -17.22
N VAL A 278 22.88 14.38 -16.86
CA VAL A 278 21.90 13.59 -17.62
C VAL A 278 20.55 13.62 -16.92
N TYR A 279 19.49 13.78 -17.71
CA TYR A 279 18.14 14.08 -17.21
C TYR A 279 17.01 13.42 -18.05
N SER A 280 17.35 12.56 -19.02
CA SER A 280 16.33 11.82 -19.76
C SER A 280 15.79 10.66 -18.91
N THR A 281 14.51 10.30 -19.07
CA THR A 281 13.89 9.21 -18.31
C THR A 281 14.68 7.89 -18.43
N ALA A 282 15.23 7.60 -19.60
CA ALA A 282 16.05 6.41 -19.82
C ALA A 282 17.38 6.46 -19.03
N ALA A 283 18.06 7.61 -19.02
CA ALA A 283 19.29 7.80 -18.25
C ALA A 283 19.02 7.71 -16.74
N VAL A 284 18.02 8.44 -16.25
CA VAL A 284 17.63 8.43 -14.83
C VAL A 284 17.28 7.01 -14.37
N ASN A 285 16.50 6.27 -15.17
CA ASN A 285 16.19 4.86 -14.88
C ASN A 285 17.44 3.96 -14.85
N TYR A 286 18.45 4.20 -15.68
CA TYR A 286 19.73 3.48 -15.63
C TYR A 286 20.45 3.70 -14.30
N TYR A 287 20.57 4.94 -13.82
CA TYR A 287 21.27 5.20 -12.55
C TYR A 287 20.48 4.73 -11.34
N ILE A 288 19.14 4.83 -11.36
CA ILE A 288 18.30 4.23 -10.32
C ILE A 288 18.54 2.72 -10.30
N ALA A 289 18.35 2.00 -11.43
CA ALA A 289 18.48 0.54 -11.49
C ALA A 289 19.86 0.03 -11.05
N ASN A 290 20.91 0.83 -11.25
CA ASN A 290 22.30 0.51 -10.88
C ASN A 290 22.77 1.19 -9.59
N TYR A 291 21.90 1.88 -8.86
CA TYR A 291 22.26 2.75 -7.72
C TYR A 291 23.21 2.09 -6.71
N LYS A 292 22.91 0.85 -6.29
CA LYS A 292 23.71 0.08 -5.32
C LYS A 292 25.09 -0.37 -5.82
N ARG A 293 25.41 -0.17 -7.10
CA ARG A 293 26.70 -0.49 -7.74
C ARG A 293 27.62 0.74 -7.82
N PHE A 294 27.06 1.96 -7.76
CA PHE A 294 27.84 3.19 -7.66
C PHE A 294 28.24 3.46 -6.21
N ARG A 295 29.39 4.12 -6.02
CA ARG A 295 29.83 4.66 -4.72
C ARG A 295 28.92 5.79 -4.27
N THR A 296 28.73 6.80 -5.13
CA THR A 296 27.80 7.92 -4.93
C THR A 296 27.23 8.39 -6.26
N LEU A 297 26.03 8.97 -6.23
CA LEU A 297 25.47 9.73 -7.35
C LEU A 297 25.38 11.21 -6.92
N CYS A 298 25.91 12.12 -7.73
CA CYS A 298 25.83 13.56 -7.50
C CYS A 298 24.64 14.18 -8.26
N SER A 299 23.95 15.14 -7.67
CA SER A 299 22.78 15.80 -8.29
C SER A 299 22.66 17.28 -7.90
N ASN A 300 22.19 18.10 -8.84
CA ASN A 300 21.69 19.45 -8.56
C ASN A 300 20.31 19.43 -7.88
N TYR A 301 19.62 18.28 -7.90
CA TYR A 301 18.28 18.03 -7.36
C TYR A 301 18.29 16.84 -6.37
N PRO A 302 19.07 16.93 -5.28
CA PRO A 302 19.27 15.82 -4.34
C PRO A 302 17.97 15.29 -3.73
N LYS A 303 16.99 16.14 -3.39
CA LYS A 303 15.72 15.69 -2.81
C LYS A 303 14.96 14.81 -3.81
N TRP A 304 14.78 15.30 -5.03
CA TRP A 304 14.14 14.54 -6.10
C TRP A 304 14.86 13.21 -6.40
N LEU A 305 16.20 13.18 -6.38
CA LEU A 305 16.94 11.94 -6.66
C LEU A 305 16.84 10.94 -5.50
N ILE A 306 16.84 11.42 -4.25
CA ILE A 306 16.57 10.60 -3.06
C ILE A 306 15.15 10.01 -3.15
N GLU A 307 14.13 10.82 -3.46
CA GLU A 307 12.75 10.35 -3.65
C GLU A 307 12.67 9.25 -4.73
N LYS A 308 13.39 9.39 -5.84
CA LYS A 308 13.45 8.37 -6.91
C LYS A 308 14.11 7.06 -6.48
N ILE A 309 15.13 7.13 -5.61
CA ILE A 309 15.80 5.96 -5.04
C ILE A 309 14.94 5.29 -3.97
N ASP A 310 14.30 6.08 -3.11
CA ASP A 310 13.36 5.59 -2.11
C ASP A 310 12.17 4.89 -2.78
N GLN A 311 11.62 5.45 -3.86
CA GLN A 311 10.59 4.81 -4.69
C GLN A 311 11.03 3.46 -5.29
N ALA A 312 12.33 3.23 -5.50
CA ALA A 312 12.85 1.98 -6.06
C ALA A 312 13.29 0.95 -5.00
N TYR A 313 13.83 1.40 -3.85
CA TYR A 313 14.59 0.56 -2.92
C TYR A 313 14.18 0.63 -1.46
N LYS A 314 13.41 1.62 -1.02
CA LYS A 314 12.99 1.71 0.39
C LYS A 314 12.07 0.55 0.72
N VAL A 315 12.38 -0.13 1.81
CA VAL A 315 11.57 -1.20 2.42
C VAL A 315 11.02 -0.65 3.73
N TYR A 316 9.79 -1.02 4.05
CA TYR A 316 9.03 -0.58 5.20
C TYR A 316 8.69 -1.80 6.06
N ASP A 317 8.69 -1.61 7.38
CA ASP A 317 8.10 -2.55 8.33
C ASP A 317 6.67 -2.09 8.61
N GLY A 318 5.75 -2.54 7.75
CA GLY A 318 4.36 -2.10 7.72
C GLY A 318 4.14 -0.63 7.34
N ILE A 319 2.93 -0.14 7.63
CA ILE A 319 2.47 1.24 7.41
C ILE A 319 2.36 1.92 8.77
N ARG A 320 3.05 3.05 8.97
CA ARG A 320 3.18 3.75 10.25
C ARG A 320 2.76 5.23 10.21
N SER A 321 2.40 5.73 9.02
CA SER A 321 1.99 7.10 8.75
C SER A 321 1.16 7.18 7.47
N GLU A 322 0.50 8.31 7.25
CA GLU A 322 -0.20 8.63 6.00
C GLU A 322 0.78 8.58 4.80
N THR A 323 1.99 9.11 4.95
CA THR A 323 3.04 9.06 3.91
C THR A 323 3.49 7.63 3.57
N ASP A 324 3.55 6.72 4.55
CA ASP A 324 3.80 5.30 4.26
C ASP A 324 2.63 4.68 3.49
N PHE A 325 1.39 5.10 3.79
CA PHE A 325 0.20 4.63 3.08
C PHE A 325 0.14 5.16 1.64
N GLU A 326 0.50 6.43 1.41
CA GLU A 326 0.65 7.01 0.07
C GLU A 326 1.69 6.25 -0.77
N ALA A 327 2.85 5.95 -0.17
CA ALA A 327 3.90 5.15 -0.82
C ALA A 327 3.45 3.70 -1.09
N PHE A 328 2.65 3.11 -0.20
CA PHE A 328 2.02 1.81 -0.42
C PHE A 328 1.07 1.88 -1.62
N ALA A 329 0.16 2.86 -1.64
CA ALA A 329 -0.81 3.09 -2.69
C ALA A 329 -0.16 3.28 -4.08
N GLU A 330 0.90 4.09 -4.17
CA GLU A 330 1.69 4.26 -5.41
C GLU A 330 2.31 2.93 -5.87
N SER A 331 2.87 2.15 -4.93
CA SER A 331 3.57 0.90 -5.25
C SER A 331 2.67 -0.16 -5.90
N LEU A 332 1.38 -0.22 -5.51
CA LEU A 332 0.41 -1.20 -6.01
C LEU A 332 0.17 -1.12 -7.53
N ALA A 333 0.51 0.00 -8.17
CA ALA A 333 0.45 0.12 -9.63
C ALA A 333 1.43 -0.79 -10.38
N THR A 334 2.50 -1.25 -9.71
CA THR A 334 3.53 -2.15 -10.28
C THR A 334 3.79 -3.40 -9.44
N ASP A 335 3.33 -3.42 -8.19
CA ASP A 335 3.52 -4.51 -7.24
C ASP A 335 2.22 -4.76 -6.44
N PRO A 336 1.26 -5.53 -7.01
CA PRO A 336 -0.02 -5.81 -6.34
C PRO A 336 0.13 -6.64 -5.06
N SER A 337 1.32 -7.20 -4.78
CA SER A 337 1.59 -7.94 -3.54
C SER A 337 1.99 -7.02 -2.37
N GLY A 338 2.39 -5.77 -2.65
CA GLY A 338 2.88 -4.84 -1.63
C GLY A 338 4.21 -5.27 -1.01
N ARG A 339 5.09 -5.99 -1.75
CA ARG A 339 6.25 -6.72 -1.19
C ARG A 339 7.25 -5.84 -0.41
N ARG A 340 7.22 -4.53 -0.64
CA ARG A 340 8.07 -3.52 0.01
C ARG A 340 7.59 -3.12 1.41
N PHE A 341 6.36 -3.47 1.78
CA PHE A 341 5.72 -3.10 3.05
C PHE A 341 5.46 -4.31 3.97
N LEU A 342 6.03 -5.47 3.61
CA LEU A 342 5.85 -6.70 4.36
C LEU A 342 6.69 -6.67 5.64
N ASP A 343 6.05 -7.00 6.75
CA ASP A 343 6.69 -7.29 8.02
C ASP A 343 7.47 -8.63 7.97
N GLY A 344 8.05 -9.03 9.10
CA GLY A 344 8.73 -10.32 9.24
C GLY A 344 7.86 -11.58 9.03
N ASN A 345 6.53 -11.44 8.97
CA ASN A 345 5.59 -12.53 8.68
C ASN A 345 5.15 -12.58 7.21
N GLY A 346 5.54 -11.59 6.39
CA GLY A 346 5.10 -11.47 5.00
C GLY A 346 3.77 -10.74 4.83
N GLU A 347 3.40 -9.85 5.76
CA GLU A 347 2.12 -9.12 5.74
C GLU A 347 2.32 -7.60 5.71
N VAL A 348 1.45 -6.89 4.99
CA VAL A 348 1.36 -5.42 5.08
C VAL A 348 0.61 -5.09 6.38
N VAL A 349 1.36 -4.77 7.44
CA VAL A 349 0.80 -4.50 8.77
C VAL A 349 0.51 -3.01 8.95
N LEU A 350 -0.70 -2.66 9.39
CA LEU A 350 -1.03 -1.30 9.80
C LEU A 350 -0.69 -1.10 11.30
N HIS A 351 0.21 -0.18 11.62
CA HIS A 351 0.70 0.00 13.00
C HIS A 351 -0.09 1.02 13.83
N CYS A 352 -0.76 1.95 13.18
CA CYS A 352 -1.51 3.07 13.75
C CYS A 352 -2.86 3.26 13.04
N ASP A 353 -3.78 3.98 13.66
CA ASP A 353 -5.01 4.43 12.98
C ASP A 353 -4.65 5.61 12.06
N LEU A 354 -5.27 5.69 10.88
CA LEU A 354 -5.03 6.74 9.88
C LEU A 354 -6.35 7.37 9.40
N THR A 355 -6.28 8.65 9.03
CA THR A 355 -7.32 9.35 8.27
C THR A 355 -6.77 9.67 6.89
N LEU A 356 -7.52 9.33 5.83
CA LEU A 356 -7.03 9.36 4.46
C LEU A 356 -7.90 10.29 3.60
N ASP A 357 -7.61 11.58 3.69
CA ASP A 357 -8.30 12.63 2.92
C ASP A 357 -8.03 12.48 1.42
N GLY A 358 -9.08 12.43 0.60
CA GLY A 358 -8.95 12.40 -0.85
C GLY A 358 -8.43 11.08 -1.44
N LEU A 359 -8.45 9.97 -0.69
CA LEU A 359 -8.02 8.66 -1.17
C LEU A 359 -8.77 8.22 -2.44
N ALA A 360 -8.01 8.02 -3.53
CA ALA A 360 -8.51 7.30 -4.70
C ALA A 360 -8.53 5.79 -4.42
N PRO A 361 -9.58 5.04 -4.81
CA PRO A 361 -9.65 3.59 -4.65
C PRO A 361 -8.38 2.89 -5.18
N LEU A 362 -7.76 2.06 -4.35
CA LEU A 362 -6.46 1.45 -4.64
C LEU A 362 -6.53 0.46 -5.82
N PRO A 363 -5.41 0.21 -6.54
CA PRO A 363 -5.33 -0.86 -7.54
C PRO A 363 -5.61 -2.26 -6.98
N ASN A 364 -5.48 -3.30 -7.82
CA ASN A 364 -5.60 -4.68 -7.34
C ASN A 364 -4.58 -5.00 -6.25
N PHE A 365 -5.03 -5.50 -5.11
CA PHE A 365 -4.16 -6.05 -4.07
C PHE A 365 -4.31 -7.56 -3.95
N SER A 366 -3.18 -8.26 -3.97
CA SER A 366 -3.07 -9.73 -3.95
C SER A 366 -2.24 -10.27 -2.77
N GLY A 367 -1.75 -9.40 -1.88
CA GLY A 367 -1.02 -9.79 -0.66
C GLY A 367 -1.94 -10.03 0.54
N THR A 368 -1.38 -9.97 1.74
CA THR A 368 -2.13 -9.93 3.01
C THR A 368 -2.01 -8.55 3.64
N PHE A 369 -3.14 -7.85 3.81
CA PHE A 369 -3.22 -6.59 4.54
C PHE A 369 -3.78 -6.87 5.93
N ASN A 370 -2.95 -6.72 6.96
CA ASN A 370 -3.31 -6.96 8.34
C ASN A 370 -3.51 -5.61 9.04
N GLY A 371 -4.77 -5.24 9.22
CA GLY A 371 -5.16 -4.03 9.95
C GLY A 371 -4.73 -4.05 11.41
N ASN A 372 -4.36 -5.19 11.99
CA ASN A 372 -3.79 -5.29 13.35
C ASN A 372 -4.65 -4.62 14.44
N GLY A 373 -5.97 -4.64 14.28
CA GLY A 373 -6.94 -3.98 15.16
C GLY A 373 -7.07 -2.46 14.96
N ARG A 374 -6.43 -1.89 13.93
CA ARG A 374 -6.45 -0.47 13.58
C ARG A 374 -7.61 -0.08 12.67
N THR A 375 -7.80 1.22 12.54
CA THR A 375 -8.84 1.88 11.75
C THR A 375 -8.23 2.69 10.61
N LEU A 376 -8.79 2.52 9.41
CA LEU A 376 -8.63 3.48 8.30
C LEU A 376 -9.93 4.29 8.19
N THR A 377 -9.85 5.59 8.38
CA THR A 377 -10.96 6.53 8.17
C THR A 377 -10.82 7.14 6.78
N ILE A 378 -11.83 6.94 5.92
CA ILE A 378 -11.78 7.31 4.50
C ILE A 378 -13.06 8.06 4.16
N ASP A 379 -12.95 9.31 3.72
CA ASP A 379 -14.07 10.11 3.20
C ASP A 379 -13.96 10.27 1.68
N TYR A 380 -14.40 9.22 0.97
CA TYR A 380 -14.44 9.20 -0.49
C TYR A 380 -15.74 9.78 -1.04
N ARG A 381 -15.62 10.70 -2.00
CA ARG A 381 -16.72 11.16 -2.85
C ARG A 381 -16.25 11.29 -4.29
N GLY A 382 -16.75 10.45 -5.20
CA GLY A 382 -16.28 10.46 -6.58
C GLY A 382 -17.06 9.59 -7.55
N ASP A 383 -16.65 9.62 -8.82
CA ASP A 383 -17.32 9.00 -9.96
C ASP A 383 -16.65 7.71 -10.46
N ALA A 384 -15.66 7.15 -9.73
CA ALA A 384 -15.02 5.89 -10.10
C ALA A 384 -16.04 4.74 -10.24
N GLN A 385 -15.78 3.83 -11.20
CA GLN A 385 -16.67 2.68 -11.46
C GLN A 385 -16.57 1.61 -10.37
N GLN A 386 -15.40 1.54 -9.73
CA GLN A 386 -15.02 0.58 -8.70
C GLN A 386 -14.62 1.40 -7.47
N VAL A 387 -15.48 1.44 -6.47
CA VAL A 387 -15.30 2.22 -5.24
C VAL A 387 -15.14 1.31 -4.03
N GLY A 388 -14.12 1.60 -3.23
CA GLY A 388 -13.75 0.90 -2.01
C GLY A 388 -12.31 1.21 -1.62
N LEU A 389 -11.83 0.66 -0.51
CA LEU A 389 -10.39 0.67 -0.19
C LEU A 389 -9.59 0.09 -1.37
N PHE A 390 -10.00 -1.05 -1.92
CA PHE A 390 -9.45 -1.62 -3.16
C PHE A 390 -10.49 -1.61 -4.30
N ARG A 391 -10.09 -1.29 -5.52
CA ARG A 391 -10.91 -1.52 -6.72
C ARG A 391 -11.14 -3.00 -6.95
N ARG A 392 -10.10 -3.80 -6.72
CA ARG A 392 -10.14 -5.27 -6.77
C ARG A 392 -9.29 -5.84 -5.65
N LEU A 393 -9.81 -6.84 -4.95
CA LEU A 393 -9.06 -7.64 -4.00
C LEU A 393 -8.94 -9.06 -4.53
N SER A 394 -7.73 -9.58 -4.60
CA SER A 394 -7.41 -10.99 -4.94
C SER A 394 -6.55 -11.66 -3.86
N GLY A 395 -6.31 -10.97 -2.75
CA GLY A 395 -5.56 -11.43 -1.58
C GLY A 395 -6.42 -11.51 -0.33
N THR A 396 -5.82 -11.17 0.81
CA THR A 396 -6.46 -11.20 2.13
C THR A 396 -6.48 -9.82 2.78
N VAL A 397 -7.59 -9.42 3.39
CA VAL A 397 -7.67 -8.30 4.34
C VAL A 397 -8.14 -8.82 5.68
N ARG A 398 -7.45 -8.49 6.77
CA ARG A 398 -7.82 -9.00 8.10
C ARG A 398 -7.63 -8.01 9.23
N ASN A 399 -8.42 -8.20 10.30
CA ASN A 399 -8.31 -7.45 11.56
C ASN A 399 -8.36 -5.92 11.36
N LEU A 400 -9.11 -5.44 10.37
CA LEU A 400 -9.16 -4.03 9.97
C LEU A 400 -10.55 -3.44 10.25
N THR A 401 -10.59 -2.22 10.79
CA THR A 401 -11.79 -1.38 10.79
C THR A 401 -11.69 -0.36 9.65
N VAL A 402 -12.76 -0.22 8.87
CA VAL A 402 -12.91 0.86 7.88
C VAL A 402 -14.03 1.79 8.35
N ALA A 403 -13.75 3.08 8.45
CA ALA A 403 -14.65 4.13 8.93
C ALA A 403 -14.70 5.32 7.94
N GLY A 404 -15.56 6.31 8.19
CA GLY A 404 -15.79 7.44 7.30
C GLY A 404 -16.99 7.20 6.36
N ARG A 405 -16.83 7.47 5.07
CA ARG A 405 -17.93 7.44 4.09
C ARG A 405 -17.43 7.17 2.66
N PHE A 406 -18.13 6.31 1.94
CA PHE A 406 -17.94 6.09 0.50
C PHE A 406 -19.19 6.51 -0.27
N GLU A 407 -19.11 7.64 -0.97
CA GLU A 407 -20.17 8.18 -1.82
C GLU A 407 -19.84 8.07 -3.31
N SER A 408 -20.69 7.36 -4.07
CA SER A 408 -20.64 7.36 -5.52
C SER A 408 -21.52 8.47 -6.10
N VAL A 409 -20.95 9.29 -6.97
CA VAL A 409 -21.66 10.34 -7.73
C VAL A 409 -21.70 10.10 -9.24
N ARG A 410 -21.22 8.93 -9.71
CA ARG A 410 -21.25 8.55 -11.12
C ARG A 410 -22.69 8.48 -11.63
N SER A 411 -22.95 8.77 -12.91
CA SER A 411 -24.30 8.83 -13.51
C SER A 411 -24.46 8.21 -14.91
N ASP A 412 -23.39 7.66 -15.50
CA ASP A 412 -23.30 7.31 -16.93
C ASP A 412 -23.04 5.82 -17.25
N ASP A 413 -22.21 5.14 -16.47
CA ASP A 413 -21.84 3.73 -16.70
C ASP A 413 -22.94 2.72 -16.44
N SER A 414 -22.91 1.61 -17.20
CA SER A 414 -23.92 0.54 -17.16
C SER A 414 -23.90 -0.31 -15.89
N GLU A 415 -22.75 -0.50 -15.26
CA GLU A 415 -22.57 -1.20 -13.97
C GLU A 415 -21.50 -0.51 -13.13
N VAL A 416 -21.79 -0.23 -11.86
CA VAL A 416 -20.89 0.40 -10.87
C VAL A 416 -20.86 -0.46 -9.61
N HIS A 417 -19.68 -0.69 -9.03
CA HIS A 417 -19.49 -1.48 -7.81
C HIS A 417 -18.96 -0.61 -6.66
N LEU A 418 -19.52 -0.78 -5.47
CA LEU A 418 -19.24 0.06 -4.30
C LEU A 418 -19.21 -0.81 -3.03
N GLY A 419 -18.05 -0.96 -2.38
CA GLY A 419 -17.93 -1.67 -1.11
C GLY A 419 -16.75 -1.17 -0.30
N ALA A 420 -16.93 -0.92 1.01
CA ALA A 420 -15.90 -0.25 1.82
C ALA A 420 -14.52 -0.92 1.76
N PHE A 421 -14.48 -2.26 1.71
CA PHE A 421 -13.25 -3.03 1.63
C PHE A 421 -12.82 -3.25 0.17
N ALA A 422 -13.77 -3.64 -0.69
CA ALA A 422 -13.49 -3.83 -2.11
C ALA A 422 -14.70 -3.55 -3.00
N ALA A 423 -14.47 -2.93 -4.15
CA ALA A 423 -15.49 -2.88 -5.20
C ALA A 423 -15.71 -4.28 -5.81
N GLU A 424 -14.62 -4.94 -6.20
CA GLU A 424 -14.58 -6.31 -6.71
C GLU A 424 -13.74 -7.24 -5.83
N THR A 425 -14.14 -8.50 -5.69
CA THR A 425 -13.25 -9.58 -5.20
C THR A 425 -13.06 -10.68 -6.22
N ASP A 426 -11.87 -11.27 -6.26
CA ASP A 426 -11.52 -12.42 -7.09
C ASP A 426 -10.86 -13.50 -6.22
N ASN A 427 -11.64 -14.47 -5.76
CA ASN A 427 -11.22 -15.51 -4.81
C ASN A 427 -10.53 -14.96 -3.53
N ALA A 428 -10.99 -13.79 -3.05
CA ALA A 428 -10.39 -13.09 -1.92
C ALA A 428 -10.86 -13.61 -0.55
N THR A 429 -10.10 -13.28 0.50
CA THR A 429 -10.49 -13.51 1.90
C THR A 429 -10.59 -12.18 2.67
N ILE A 430 -11.65 -12.01 3.46
CA ILE A 430 -11.81 -10.91 4.42
C ILE A 430 -12.20 -11.49 5.78
N GLU A 431 -11.35 -11.34 6.79
CA GLU A 431 -11.56 -11.99 8.11
C GLU A 431 -11.41 -11.04 9.31
N ASN A 432 -12.29 -11.16 10.30
CA ASN A 432 -12.31 -10.36 11.53
C ASN A 432 -12.33 -8.84 11.30
N CYS A 433 -12.92 -8.40 10.18
CA CYS A 433 -12.95 -6.99 9.78
C CYS A 433 -14.29 -6.32 10.15
N THR A 434 -14.25 -5.00 10.38
CA THR A 434 -15.44 -4.21 10.71
C THR A 434 -15.63 -3.06 9.72
N ASN A 435 -16.81 -2.94 9.12
CA ASN A 435 -17.22 -1.71 8.44
C ASN A 435 -18.04 -0.83 9.38
N GLN A 436 -17.55 0.39 9.61
CA GLN A 436 -18.27 1.50 10.22
C GLN A 436 -18.54 2.63 9.22
N ALA A 437 -17.99 2.55 8.00
CA ALA A 437 -18.15 3.59 6.99
C ALA A 437 -19.54 3.57 6.36
N GLU A 438 -20.14 4.75 6.16
CA GLU A 438 -21.39 4.90 5.41
C GLU A 438 -21.18 4.59 3.93
N ILE A 439 -22.16 3.91 3.32
CA ILE A 439 -22.18 3.60 1.89
C ILE A 439 -23.31 4.37 1.23
N VAL A 440 -23.00 5.29 0.33
CA VAL A 440 -23.99 6.24 -0.20
C VAL A 440 -23.99 6.30 -1.73
N VAL A 441 -25.18 6.24 -2.30
CA VAL A 441 -25.47 6.66 -3.69
C VAL A 441 -26.55 7.73 -3.60
N ALA A 442 -26.19 8.98 -3.91
CA ALA A 442 -27.07 10.13 -3.72
C ALA A 442 -27.39 10.85 -5.04
N ASP A 443 -28.67 11.09 -5.26
CA ASP A 443 -29.27 12.05 -6.21
C ASP A 443 -28.69 12.05 -7.63
N ALA A 444 -28.41 10.84 -8.15
CA ALA A 444 -27.98 10.68 -9.52
C ALA A 444 -29.18 10.84 -10.47
N ALA A 445 -29.23 11.96 -11.18
CA ALA A 445 -30.10 12.14 -12.34
C ALA A 445 -29.58 11.27 -13.49
N ASP A 446 -29.89 9.97 -13.48
CA ASP A 446 -29.34 9.01 -14.43
C ASP A 446 -29.80 9.32 -15.87
N ALA A 447 -28.83 9.57 -16.75
CA ALA A 447 -29.09 9.82 -18.17
C ALA A 447 -29.33 8.53 -18.97
N THR A 448 -28.94 7.38 -18.41
CA THR A 448 -28.94 6.06 -19.05
C THR A 448 -29.40 4.97 -18.07
N SER A 449 -29.90 3.84 -18.59
CA SER A 449 -30.27 2.69 -17.75
C SER A 449 -29.02 1.96 -17.26
N ARG A 450 -28.84 1.84 -15.95
CA ARG A 450 -27.66 1.23 -15.32
C ARG A 450 -27.97 0.44 -14.05
N THR A 451 -26.94 -0.22 -13.52
CA THR A 451 -26.98 -1.04 -12.29
C THR A 451 -25.94 -0.56 -11.27
N MET A 452 -26.38 -0.32 -10.04
CA MET A 452 -25.53 -0.02 -8.89
C MET A 452 -25.45 -1.25 -7.98
N ILE A 453 -24.25 -1.74 -7.71
CA ILE A 453 -24.01 -2.90 -6.85
C ILE A 453 -23.24 -2.43 -5.63
N LEU A 454 -23.86 -2.46 -4.46
CA LEU A 454 -23.31 -1.83 -3.26
C LEU A 454 -23.43 -2.65 -1.98
N SER A 455 -22.44 -2.56 -1.09
CA SER A 455 -22.50 -3.15 0.25
C SER A 455 -21.55 -2.50 1.25
N GLY A 456 -21.64 -2.88 2.53
CA GLY A 456 -20.67 -2.51 3.55
C GLY A 456 -19.28 -3.16 3.42
N PHE A 457 -19.09 -4.13 2.52
CA PHE A 457 -17.79 -4.83 2.37
C PHE A 457 -17.38 -4.99 0.92
N VAL A 458 -18.05 -5.86 0.16
CA VAL A 458 -17.74 -6.21 -1.23
C VAL A 458 -18.90 -5.79 -2.14
N GLY A 459 -18.62 -4.97 -3.16
CA GLY A 459 -19.61 -4.67 -4.20
C GLY A 459 -20.02 -5.96 -4.93
N LYS A 460 -19.13 -6.51 -5.76
CA LYS A 460 -19.36 -7.72 -6.55
C LYS A 460 -18.25 -8.76 -6.35
N ALA A 461 -18.63 -10.00 -6.07
CA ALA A 461 -17.70 -11.12 -5.90
C ALA A 461 -17.63 -12.01 -7.15
N PHE A 462 -16.41 -12.41 -7.53
CA PHE A 462 -16.05 -13.26 -8.68
C PHE A 462 -15.16 -14.42 -8.24
N ASN A 463 -15.27 -15.57 -8.91
CA ASN A 463 -14.47 -16.79 -8.69
C ASN A 463 -14.47 -17.35 -7.26
N GLY A 464 -15.34 -16.83 -6.38
CA GLY A 464 -15.42 -17.15 -4.97
C GLY A 464 -15.02 -15.97 -4.06
N VAL A 465 -15.39 -16.07 -2.80
CA VAL A 465 -14.97 -15.14 -1.74
C VAL A 465 -15.16 -15.81 -0.38
N THR A 466 -14.30 -15.50 0.59
CA THR A 466 -14.46 -15.94 1.99
C THR A 466 -14.58 -14.71 2.88
N LEU A 467 -15.75 -14.49 3.48
CA LEU A 467 -15.96 -13.50 4.54
C LEU A 467 -16.17 -14.24 5.87
N ARG A 468 -15.37 -13.92 6.89
CA ARG A 468 -15.38 -14.62 8.19
C ARG A 468 -15.35 -13.69 9.39
N ASN A 469 -16.27 -13.86 10.32
CA ASN A 469 -16.34 -13.11 11.59
C ASN A 469 -16.44 -11.57 11.41
N CYS A 470 -16.86 -11.10 10.24
CA CYS A 470 -16.91 -9.69 9.91
C CYS A 470 -18.17 -9.00 10.46
N ARG A 471 -18.11 -7.69 10.70
CA ARG A 471 -19.21 -6.88 11.24
C ARG A 471 -19.51 -5.68 10.35
N ASN A 472 -20.78 -5.43 10.03
CA ASN A 472 -21.20 -4.20 9.35
C ASN A 472 -22.12 -3.38 10.27
N SER A 473 -21.70 -2.17 10.63
CA SER A 473 -22.52 -1.16 11.31
C SER A 473 -22.60 0.17 10.54
N GLY A 474 -21.91 0.28 9.40
CA GLY A 474 -22.01 1.44 8.50
C GLY A 474 -23.30 1.41 7.69
N ASN A 475 -24.11 2.47 7.81
CA ASN A 475 -25.41 2.58 7.16
C ASN A 475 -25.31 2.63 5.63
N ILE A 476 -26.32 2.09 4.95
CA ILE A 476 -26.35 2.03 3.48
C ILE A 476 -27.52 2.88 2.97
N SER A 477 -27.22 3.90 2.17
CA SER A 477 -28.21 4.82 1.61
C SER A 477 -28.20 4.81 0.08
N PHE A 478 -29.36 4.62 -0.54
CA PHE A 478 -29.52 4.56 -1.99
C PHE A 478 -30.65 5.47 -2.47
N SER A 479 -30.35 6.43 -3.34
CA SER A 479 -31.32 7.31 -4.00
C SER A 479 -30.93 7.55 -5.45
N SER A 480 -31.44 6.73 -6.36
CA SER A 480 -31.23 6.82 -7.81
C SER A 480 -32.30 6.00 -8.58
N PRO A 481 -32.64 6.37 -9.84
CA PRO A 481 -33.48 5.57 -10.73
C PRO A 481 -32.75 4.38 -11.40
N ALA A 482 -31.50 4.08 -11.06
CA ALA A 482 -30.78 2.89 -11.49
C ALA A 482 -31.38 1.60 -10.88
N LEU A 483 -31.08 0.45 -11.50
CA LEU A 483 -31.25 -0.86 -10.85
C LEU A 483 -30.27 -1.00 -9.70
N TYR A 484 -30.63 -1.72 -8.63
CA TYR A 484 -29.74 -1.91 -7.48
C TYR A 484 -29.68 -3.34 -6.93
N MET A 485 -28.48 -3.69 -6.46
CA MET A 485 -28.15 -4.91 -5.74
C MET A 485 -27.42 -4.53 -4.45
N ILE A 486 -28.13 -4.56 -3.33
CA ILE A 486 -27.67 -4.09 -2.02
C ILE A 486 -27.45 -5.29 -1.10
N GLY A 487 -26.28 -5.37 -0.48
CA GLY A 487 -25.94 -6.33 0.57
C GLY A 487 -25.41 -5.64 1.82
N GLY A 488 -25.50 -6.26 3.00
CA GLY A 488 -24.71 -5.81 4.15
C GLY A 488 -23.22 -6.13 3.98
N PHE A 489 -22.92 -7.29 3.38
CA PHE A 489 -21.57 -7.78 3.14
C PHE A 489 -21.23 -7.99 1.66
N VAL A 490 -22.18 -8.47 0.85
CA VAL A 490 -21.95 -8.72 -0.60
C VAL A 490 -23.12 -8.20 -1.42
N GLY A 491 -22.89 -7.21 -2.28
CA GLY A 491 -23.94 -6.63 -3.14
C GLY A 491 -24.44 -7.64 -4.18
N ALA A 492 -23.50 -8.27 -4.90
CA ALA A 492 -23.79 -9.35 -5.83
C ALA A 492 -22.70 -10.43 -5.88
N VAL A 493 -23.10 -11.65 -6.25
CA VAL A 493 -22.22 -12.77 -6.62
C VAL A 493 -22.36 -13.02 -8.12
N GLN A 494 -21.24 -13.10 -8.82
CA GLN A 494 -21.18 -13.42 -10.25
C GLN A 494 -21.51 -14.90 -10.50
N GLU A 495 -22.18 -15.17 -11.62
CA GLU A 495 -22.37 -16.53 -12.12
C GLU A 495 -21.05 -17.10 -12.64
N ASP A 496 -20.41 -17.95 -11.82
CA ASP A 496 -19.22 -18.71 -12.14
C ASP A 496 -19.10 -19.97 -11.26
N ASP A 497 -17.97 -20.67 -11.37
CA ASP A 497 -17.68 -21.93 -10.67
C ASP A 497 -17.10 -21.72 -9.25
N GLY A 498 -17.05 -20.46 -8.78
CA GLY A 498 -16.47 -20.06 -7.48
C GLY A 498 -17.16 -20.65 -6.25
N LEU A 499 -16.47 -20.59 -5.10
CA LEU A 499 -17.04 -20.91 -3.78
C LEU A 499 -17.21 -19.62 -2.98
N TYR A 500 -18.45 -19.30 -2.65
CA TYR A 500 -18.83 -18.07 -1.95
C TYR A 500 -19.23 -18.43 -0.53
N THR A 501 -18.42 -18.07 0.45
CA THR A 501 -18.63 -18.37 1.87
C THR A 501 -18.73 -17.07 2.67
N ILE A 502 -19.85 -16.88 3.37
CA ILE A 502 -20.06 -15.80 4.33
C ILE A 502 -20.41 -16.45 5.67
N ALA A 503 -19.51 -16.39 6.65
CA ALA A 503 -19.59 -17.19 7.87
C ALA A 503 -19.36 -16.34 9.14
N GLY A 504 -20.25 -16.46 10.13
CA GLY A 504 -20.14 -15.70 11.39
C GLY A 504 -20.23 -14.17 11.21
N CYS A 505 -20.89 -13.71 10.14
CA CYS A 505 -20.96 -12.29 9.80
C CYS A 505 -22.21 -11.62 10.39
N HIS A 506 -22.04 -10.43 10.98
CA HIS A 506 -23.09 -9.73 11.72
C HIS A 506 -23.37 -8.33 11.13
N ASN A 507 -24.56 -8.11 10.58
CA ASN A 507 -25.03 -6.81 10.10
C ASN A 507 -25.94 -6.14 11.14
N THR A 508 -25.64 -4.91 11.51
CA THR A 508 -26.47 -4.06 12.38
C THR A 508 -26.81 -2.71 11.72
N ALA A 509 -26.41 -2.50 10.47
CA ALA A 509 -26.62 -1.27 9.74
C ALA A 509 -28.07 -1.12 9.23
N ASP A 510 -28.58 0.10 9.25
CA ASP A 510 -29.85 0.46 8.62
C ASP A 510 -29.65 0.72 7.11
N PHE A 511 -30.59 0.24 6.29
CA PHE A 511 -30.60 0.44 4.85
C PHE A 511 -31.76 1.39 4.48
N SER A 512 -31.43 2.55 3.92
CA SER A 512 -32.42 3.54 3.43
C SER A 512 -32.45 3.57 1.91
N ASN A 513 -33.51 3.05 1.29
CA ASN A 513 -33.63 2.96 -0.17
C ASN A 513 -34.82 3.76 -0.73
N ALA A 514 -34.50 4.79 -1.51
CA ALA A 514 -35.42 5.67 -2.24
C ALA A 514 -35.40 5.42 -3.78
N GLY A 515 -34.89 4.27 -4.24
CA GLY A 515 -34.76 3.97 -5.67
C GLY A 515 -36.08 3.93 -6.44
N SER A 516 -36.08 4.41 -7.68
CA SER A 516 -37.31 4.80 -8.40
C SER A 516 -37.49 4.16 -9.80
N ASN A 517 -37.10 2.90 -9.95
CA ASN A 517 -37.07 2.19 -11.24
C ASN A 517 -38.24 1.20 -11.46
N SER A 518 -38.38 0.68 -12.68
CA SER A 518 -39.46 -0.27 -13.04
C SER A 518 -39.07 -1.76 -12.97
N GLY A 519 -37.77 -2.05 -12.78
CA GLY A 519 -37.20 -3.38 -12.76
C GLY A 519 -37.27 -4.06 -11.39
N TRP A 520 -36.71 -5.28 -11.31
CA TRP A 520 -36.54 -6.01 -10.06
C TRP A 520 -35.17 -5.70 -9.44
N ASN A 521 -35.21 -5.31 -8.17
CA ASN A 521 -34.04 -4.95 -7.38
C ASN A 521 -33.90 -5.85 -6.16
N PHE A 522 -32.74 -5.83 -5.52
CA PHE A 522 -32.34 -6.82 -4.51
C PHE A 522 -31.73 -6.14 -3.29
N MET A 523 -32.19 -6.49 -2.08
CA MET A 523 -31.71 -5.90 -0.81
C MET A 523 -31.61 -6.97 0.29
N GLY A 524 -30.41 -7.42 0.63
CA GLY A 524 -30.21 -8.46 1.64
C GLY A 524 -29.33 -7.96 2.78
N GLY A 525 -29.77 -8.13 4.04
CA GLY A 525 -28.98 -7.74 5.21
C GLY A 525 -27.61 -8.42 5.30
N ILE A 526 -27.42 -9.58 4.64
CA ILE A 526 -26.10 -10.17 4.40
C ILE A 526 -25.70 -10.07 2.91
N ALA A 527 -26.51 -10.61 2.00
CA ALA A 527 -26.19 -10.66 0.56
C ALA A 527 -27.36 -10.26 -0.35
N GLY A 528 -27.08 -9.41 -1.33
CA GLY A 528 -28.06 -8.91 -2.30
C GLY A 528 -28.43 -9.95 -3.36
N LYS A 529 -27.92 -9.79 -4.58
CA LYS A 529 -28.23 -10.71 -5.69
C LYS A 529 -27.15 -11.78 -5.83
N THR A 530 -27.42 -13.00 -5.41
CA THR A 530 -26.49 -14.12 -5.62
C THR A 530 -26.90 -15.00 -6.80
N VAL A 531 -25.91 -15.39 -7.62
CA VAL A 531 -26.07 -16.34 -8.72
C VAL A 531 -24.94 -17.36 -8.63
N SER A 532 -25.21 -18.50 -8.00
CA SER A 532 -24.22 -19.55 -7.77
C SER A 532 -24.47 -20.70 -8.74
N LYS A 533 -23.46 -21.20 -9.45
CA LYS A 533 -23.67 -22.28 -10.42
C LYS A 533 -23.93 -23.62 -9.72
N GLN A 534 -24.89 -24.40 -10.22
CA GLN A 534 -24.97 -25.82 -9.88
C GLN A 534 -24.01 -26.59 -10.80
N LEU A 535 -22.93 -27.16 -10.24
CA LEU A 535 -21.87 -27.81 -11.03
C LEU A 535 -22.34 -29.10 -11.71
N VAL A 536 -23.22 -29.87 -11.05
CA VAL A 536 -23.85 -31.07 -11.62
C VAL A 536 -25.38 -30.92 -11.51
N PRO A 537 -26.11 -30.84 -12.63
CA PRO A 537 -27.57 -30.69 -12.61
C PRO A 537 -28.27 -31.79 -11.79
N GLY A 538 -29.05 -31.38 -10.79
CA GLY A 538 -29.75 -32.28 -9.87
C GLY A 538 -28.96 -32.78 -8.66
N GLU A 539 -27.67 -32.44 -8.52
CA GLU A 539 -26.89 -32.71 -7.29
C GLU A 539 -27.40 -31.85 -6.12
N THR A 540 -27.58 -32.47 -4.95
CA THR A 540 -28.23 -31.84 -3.77
C THR A 540 -27.31 -31.47 -2.61
N SER A 541 -26.00 -31.73 -2.71
CA SER A 541 -25.02 -31.56 -1.62
C SER A 541 -23.89 -30.56 -1.92
N ASN A 542 -23.66 -30.21 -3.19
CA ASN A 542 -22.52 -29.40 -3.63
C ASN A 542 -22.93 -27.93 -3.80
N TYR A 543 -23.03 -27.24 -2.67
CA TYR A 543 -23.40 -25.82 -2.64
C TYR A 543 -22.23 -24.93 -3.03
N ARG A 544 -22.49 -23.91 -3.85
CA ARG A 544 -21.50 -22.91 -4.26
C ARG A 544 -21.70 -21.56 -3.57
N LEU A 545 -22.88 -21.32 -3.02
CA LEU A 545 -23.11 -20.29 -2.00
C LEU A 545 -23.31 -20.96 -0.63
N ILE A 546 -22.54 -20.52 0.36
CA ILE A 546 -22.66 -20.91 1.77
C ILE A 546 -22.79 -19.63 2.60
N VAL A 547 -23.89 -19.49 3.33
CA VAL A 547 -24.09 -18.42 4.32
C VAL A 547 -24.39 -19.08 5.66
N GLU A 548 -23.46 -19.01 6.62
CA GLU A 548 -23.55 -19.79 7.86
C GLU A 548 -23.33 -18.94 9.12
N GLU A 549 -24.08 -19.21 10.18
CA GLU A 549 -23.96 -18.53 11.50
C GLU A 549 -24.00 -16.98 11.42
N CYS A 550 -24.65 -16.43 10.38
CA CYS A 550 -24.73 -14.99 10.15
C CYS A 550 -25.99 -14.39 10.77
N SER A 551 -25.91 -13.14 11.25
CA SER A 551 -27.09 -12.43 11.77
C SER A 551 -27.28 -11.07 11.12
N SER A 552 -28.52 -10.68 10.86
CA SER A 552 -28.85 -9.28 10.58
C SER A 552 -29.90 -8.73 11.54
N THR A 553 -29.72 -7.47 11.91
CA THR A 553 -30.73 -6.66 12.60
C THR A 553 -30.81 -5.29 11.90
N GLY A 554 -31.34 -4.26 12.55
CA GLY A 554 -31.57 -2.95 11.94
C GLY A 554 -32.82 -2.92 11.05
N THR A 555 -32.96 -1.87 10.27
CA THR A 555 -34.13 -1.57 9.43
C THR A 555 -33.74 -1.57 7.95
N ILE A 556 -34.39 -2.41 7.15
CA ILE A 556 -34.31 -2.40 5.69
C ILE A 556 -35.54 -1.66 5.16
N GLY A 557 -35.40 -0.35 4.94
CA GLY A 557 -36.46 0.55 4.49
C GLY A 557 -36.53 0.67 2.97
N ILE A 558 -37.71 0.40 2.40
CA ILE A 558 -38.02 0.51 0.97
C ILE A 558 -39.05 1.64 0.78
N ALA A 559 -38.54 2.85 0.55
CA ALA A 559 -39.36 4.06 0.40
C ALA A 559 -39.63 4.45 -1.07
N GLY A 560 -38.76 4.03 -1.99
CA GLY A 560 -38.87 4.38 -3.41
C GLY A 560 -39.80 3.46 -4.23
N PRO A 561 -40.41 3.96 -5.32
CA PRO A 561 -41.44 3.26 -6.09
C PRO A 561 -40.88 2.19 -7.06
N SER A 562 -40.08 1.27 -6.53
CA SER A 562 -39.41 0.18 -7.26
C SER A 562 -40.01 -1.20 -6.98
N LYS A 563 -39.73 -2.21 -7.82
CA LYS A 563 -39.99 -3.61 -7.45
C LYS A 563 -38.78 -4.16 -6.69
N VAL A 564 -39.01 -4.77 -5.53
CA VAL A 564 -37.92 -5.15 -4.62
C VAL A 564 -38.10 -6.57 -4.09
N ARG A 565 -36.99 -7.32 -4.10
CA ARG A 565 -36.81 -8.57 -3.35
C ARG A 565 -35.94 -8.23 -2.15
N ALA A 566 -36.49 -8.28 -0.95
CA ALA A 566 -35.80 -7.85 0.28
C ALA A 566 -35.73 -8.97 1.34
N SER A 567 -34.60 -9.06 2.04
CA SER A 567 -34.40 -10.08 3.07
C SER A 567 -33.46 -9.63 4.17
N GLY A 568 -33.61 -10.22 5.36
CA GLY A 568 -32.64 -10.08 6.44
C GLY A 568 -31.31 -10.78 6.14
N ILE A 569 -31.31 -11.90 5.41
CA ILE A 569 -30.07 -12.62 5.07
C ILE A 569 -29.80 -12.51 3.57
N VAL A 570 -30.48 -13.26 2.70
CA VAL A 570 -30.20 -13.26 1.25
C VAL A 570 -31.41 -12.80 0.42
N ALA A 571 -31.28 -11.72 -0.34
CA ALA A 571 -32.39 -11.24 -1.16
C ALA A 571 -32.72 -12.17 -2.33
N HIS A 572 -31.70 -12.72 -2.98
CA HIS A 572 -31.90 -13.63 -4.10
C HIS A 572 -30.84 -14.71 -4.17
N VAL A 573 -31.29 -15.94 -4.44
CA VAL A 573 -30.46 -17.11 -4.71
C VAL A 573 -30.84 -17.75 -6.05
N GLN A 574 -29.83 -18.14 -6.81
CA GLN A 574 -29.94 -18.94 -8.03
C GLN A 574 -28.91 -20.08 -7.96
N GLY A 575 -29.31 -21.26 -8.46
CA GLY A 575 -28.52 -22.49 -8.48
C GLY A 575 -28.38 -23.17 -7.11
N ALA A 576 -27.15 -23.42 -6.63
CA ALA A 576 -26.88 -24.33 -5.51
C ALA A 576 -26.41 -23.62 -4.22
N TYR A 577 -27.27 -23.54 -3.20
CA TYR A 577 -27.00 -22.75 -1.97
C TYR A 577 -27.30 -23.49 -0.65
N ARG A 578 -26.55 -23.14 0.40
CA ARG A 578 -26.82 -23.48 1.80
C ARG A 578 -26.87 -22.21 2.64
N ILE A 579 -27.90 -22.09 3.48
CA ILE A 579 -28.05 -21.03 4.47
C ILE A 579 -28.33 -21.70 5.82
N SER A 580 -27.38 -21.68 6.74
CA SER A 580 -27.43 -22.45 7.99
C SER A 580 -27.21 -21.59 9.24
N GLY A 581 -27.95 -21.84 10.31
CA GLY A 581 -27.77 -21.14 11.61
C GLY A 581 -28.00 -19.62 11.57
N CYS A 582 -28.55 -19.08 10.47
CA CYS A 582 -28.66 -17.64 10.27
C CYS A 582 -29.87 -17.03 10.99
N SER A 583 -29.77 -15.79 11.46
CA SER A 583 -30.83 -15.12 12.23
C SER A 583 -31.18 -13.72 11.73
N PHE A 584 -32.48 -13.42 11.60
CA PHE A 584 -32.96 -12.07 11.34
C PHE A 584 -33.97 -11.60 12.39
N SER A 585 -33.63 -10.51 13.07
CA SER A 585 -34.41 -9.92 14.17
C SER A 585 -34.81 -8.45 13.92
N GLY A 586 -34.45 -7.89 12.77
CA GLY A 586 -34.70 -6.49 12.41
C GLY A 586 -36.09 -6.23 11.82
N THR A 587 -36.24 -5.08 11.17
CA THR A 587 -37.45 -4.70 10.42
C THR A 587 -37.14 -4.66 8.92
N ILE A 588 -38.05 -5.17 8.08
CA ILE A 588 -38.07 -4.91 6.64
C ILE A 588 -39.41 -4.27 6.33
N GLU A 589 -39.39 -3.00 5.92
CA GLU A 589 -40.61 -2.22 5.72
C GLU A 589 -40.62 -1.52 4.37
N SER A 590 -41.69 -1.75 3.60
CA SER A 590 -41.99 -0.98 2.39
C SER A 590 -42.89 0.20 2.73
N THR A 591 -42.32 1.39 2.88
CA THR A 591 -43.08 2.64 3.10
C THR A 591 -43.59 3.27 1.81
N ASP A 592 -43.20 2.76 0.63
CA ASP A 592 -43.74 3.17 -0.67
C ASP A 592 -45.28 3.18 -0.69
N ALA A 593 -45.84 4.33 -1.10
CA ALA A 593 -47.27 4.56 -1.22
C ALA A 593 -47.85 4.12 -2.57
N THR A 594 -47.05 3.50 -3.45
CA THR A 594 -47.50 2.98 -4.75
C THR A 594 -47.70 1.46 -4.72
N THR A 595 -48.48 0.92 -5.65
CA THR A 595 -48.90 -0.50 -5.68
C THR A 595 -47.87 -1.42 -6.34
N ARG A 596 -46.58 -1.24 -6.00
CA ARG A 596 -45.44 -1.96 -6.59
C ARG A 596 -45.30 -3.40 -6.08
N ASP A 597 -44.60 -4.22 -6.86
CA ASP A 597 -44.36 -5.61 -6.53
C ASP A 597 -43.23 -5.73 -5.49
N VAL A 598 -43.55 -6.11 -4.25
CA VAL A 598 -42.54 -6.32 -3.19
C VAL A 598 -42.56 -7.76 -2.71
N VAL A 599 -41.41 -8.41 -2.65
CA VAL A 599 -41.26 -9.80 -2.16
C VAL A 599 -40.30 -9.76 -0.99
N ILE A 600 -40.75 -10.22 0.19
CA ILE A 600 -39.98 -10.12 1.43
C ILE A 600 -39.90 -11.47 2.11
N GLY A 601 -38.69 -11.92 2.41
CA GLY A 601 -38.42 -13.13 3.17
C GLY A 601 -37.46 -12.84 4.30
N GLY A 602 -37.76 -13.21 5.55
CA GLY A 602 -36.85 -12.93 6.67
C GLY A 602 -35.45 -13.54 6.46
N ILE A 603 -35.36 -14.75 5.92
CA ILE A 603 -34.10 -15.43 5.58
C ILE A 603 -33.78 -15.40 4.07
N VAL A 604 -34.76 -15.62 3.19
CA VAL A 604 -34.58 -15.56 1.73
C VAL A 604 -35.76 -14.88 1.05
N ALA A 605 -35.54 -13.77 0.34
CA ALA A 605 -36.66 -13.12 -0.37
C ALA A 605 -37.14 -13.97 -1.56
N MET A 606 -36.21 -14.39 -2.43
CA MET A 606 -36.54 -15.28 -3.55
C MET A 606 -35.45 -16.28 -3.91
N ALA A 607 -35.85 -17.55 -4.02
CA ALA A 607 -35.12 -18.55 -4.80
C ALA A 607 -35.71 -18.60 -6.21
N ASP A 608 -34.86 -18.54 -7.24
CA ASP A 608 -35.30 -18.64 -8.62
C ASP A 608 -35.70 -20.08 -9.01
N LYS A 609 -36.18 -20.27 -10.24
CA LYS A 609 -36.48 -21.58 -10.80
C LYS A 609 -35.26 -22.49 -10.76
N ASP A 610 -35.54 -23.77 -10.52
CA ASP A 610 -34.58 -24.87 -10.68
C ASP A 610 -33.38 -24.80 -9.72
N CYS A 611 -33.45 -23.93 -8.71
CA CYS A 611 -32.51 -23.92 -7.59
C CYS A 611 -32.57 -25.21 -6.76
N VAL A 612 -31.42 -25.53 -6.18
CA VAL A 612 -31.24 -26.57 -5.17
C VAL A 612 -30.71 -25.90 -3.91
N GLY A 613 -31.45 -26.04 -2.81
CA GLY A 613 -31.28 -25.17 -1.66
C GLY A 613 -31.50 -25.88 -0.34
N LEU A 614 -30.67 -25.57 0.64
CA LEU A 614 -30.88 -25.95 2.03
C LEU A 614 -30.93 -24.67 2.89
N VAL A 615 -32.03 -24.47 3.61
CA VAL A 615 -32.13 -23.46 4.66
C VAL A 615 -32.37 -24.19 5.98
N GLU A 616 -31.45 -24.13 6.92
CA GLU A 616 -31.52 -24.96 8.13
C GLU A 616 -31.11 -24.25 9.42
N GLY A 617 -31.72 -24.61 10.55
CA GLY A 617 -31.42 -24.01 11.86
C GLY A 617 -31.63 -22.48 11.94
N CYS A 618 -32.23 -21.88 10.90
CA CYS A 618 -32.34 -20.43 10.78
C CYS A 618 -33.51 -19.89 11.59
N THR A 619 -33.35 -18.72 12.19
CA THR A 619 -34.35 -18.10 13.07
C THR A 619 -34.83 -16.74 12.54
N PHE A 620 -36.14 -16.58 12.38
CA PHE A 620 -36.77 -15.29 12.11
C PHE A 620 -37.56 -14.81 13.32
N SER A 621 -37.19 -13.64 13.84
CA SER A 621 -37.82 -13.01 15.01
C SER A 621 -38.19 -11.54 14.81
N GLY A 622 -38.04 -11.05 13.57
CA GLY A 622 -38.19 -9.64 13.19
C GLY A 622 -39.56 -9.28 12.63
N ARG A 623 -39.65 -8.09 12.04
CA ARG A 623 -40.88 -7.51 11.46
C ARG A 623 -40.78 -7.39 9.94
N ILE A 624 -41.82 -7.81 9.23
CA ILE A 624 -42.01 -7.61 7.79
C ILE A 624 -43.34 -6.86 7.58
N SER A 625 -43.30 -5.70 6.92
CA SER A 625 -44.47 -4.86 6.66
C SER A 625 -44.41 -4.15 5.29
N ALA A 626 -45.57 -3.71 4.82
CA ALA A 626 -45.70 -2.79 3.69
C ALA A 626 -46.82 -1.78 3.94
N ALA A 627 -46.72 -0.58 3.38
CA ALA A 627 -47.74 0.47 3.48
C ALA A 627 -48.87 0.26 2.47
N GLN A 628 -48.60 -0.35 1.30
CA GLN A 628 -49.58 -0.59 0.24
C GLN A 628 -49.56 -2.01 -0.31
N ALA A 629 -50.72 -2.43 -0.87
CA ALA A 629 -50.91 -3.75 -1.46
C ALA A 629 -50.53 -3.74 -2.95
N GLY A 630 -49.45 -4.43 -3.28
CA GLY A 630 -48.96 -4.61 -4.65
C GLY A 630 -49.45 -5.87 -5.34
N ALA A 631 -49.31 -5.90 -6.67
CA ALA A 631 -49.78 -7.02 -7.50
C ALA A 631 -49.03 -8.34 -7.27
N ASN A 632 -47.86 -8.32 -6.63
CA ASN A 632 -47.06 -9.50 -6.24
C ASN A 632 -46.47 -9.40 -4.83
N ASN A 633 -47.26 -8.92 -3.85
CA ASN A 633 -46.85 -8.96 -2.44
C ASN A 633 -46.82 -10.40 -1.91
N TYR A 634 -45.61 -10.96 -1.75
CA TYR A 634 -45.36 -12.30 -1.20
C TYR A 634 -44.43 -12.18 0.00
N PHE A 635 -44.98 -12.31 1.21
CA PHE A 635 -44.23 -12.10 2.45
C PHE A 635 -44.16 -13.37 3.31
N GLY A 636 -42.98 -13.68 3.86
CA GLY A 636 -42.84 -14.76 4.85
C GLY A 636 -41.58 -14.68 5.71
N GLY A 637 -41.58 -15.38 6.84
CA GLY A 637 -40.49 -15.35 7.80
C GLY A 637 -39.22 -16.07 7.33
N ILE A 638 -39.36 -17.19 6.62
CA ILE A 638 -38.22 -17.86 5.98
C ILE A 638 -38.13 -17.44 4.51
N PHE A 639 -39.17 -17.69 3.70
CA PHE A 639 -39.20 -17.38 2.27
C PHE A 639 -40.25 -16.33 1.88
N GLY A 640 -39.87 -15.35 1.06
CA GLY A 640 -40.86 -14.52 0.36
C GLY A 640 -41.53 -15.32 -0.77
N ASN A 641 -40.74 -15.75 -1.74
CA ASN A 641 -41.16 -16.58 -2.87
C ASN A 641 -40.13 -17.68 -3.16
N ASN A 642 -40.49 -18.95 -2.95
CA ASN A 642 -39.64 -20.08 -3.33
C ASN A 642 -40.03 -20.63 -4.71
N GLY A 643 -39.16 -20.42 -5.71
CA GLY A 643 -39.25 -21.01 -7.05
C GLY A 643 -38.40 -22.27 -7.28
N GLY A 644 -37.57 -22.67 -6.30
CA GLY A 644 -36.58 -23.74 -6.45
C GLY A 644 -37.20 -25.12 -6.68
N ALA A 645 -36.52 -25.98 -7.44
CA ALA A 645 -37.00 -27.33 -7.76
C ALA A 645 -36.66 -28.37 -6.67
N ALA A 646 -35.65 -28.11 -5.85
CA ALA A 646 -35.30 -28.94 -4.71
C ALA A 646 -34.80 -28.05 -3.55
N SER A 647 -35.73 -27.30 -2.94
CA SER A 647 -35.45 -26.50 -1.76
C SER A 647 -35.95 -27.20 -0.50
N ILE A 648 -35.11 -27.24 0.52
CA ILE A 648 -35.36 -27.86 1.82
C ILE A 648 -35.29 -26.77 2.89
N VAL A 649 -36.26 -26.75 3.80
CA VAL A 649 -36.23 -25.97 5.04
C VAL A 649 -36.25 -26.95 6.22
N ASN A 650 -35.25 -26.91 7.09
CA ASN A 650 -35.06 -27.93 8.13
C ASN A 650 -34.69 -27.32 9.50
N ASP A 651 -35.41 -27.68 10.59
CA ASP A 651 -35.17 -27.15 11.94
C ASP A 651 -35.14 -25.60 12.02
N CYS A 652 -35.85 -24.92 11.11
CA CYS A 652 -35.98 -23.45 11.13
C CYS A 652 -37.05 -23.01 12.12
N ARG A 653 -36.87 -21.82 12.69
CA ARG A 653 -37.68 -21.30 13.79
C ARG A 653 -38.24 -19.92 13.50
N THR A 654 -39.49 -19.69 13.91
CA THR A 654 -40.04 -18.33 14.06
C THR A 654 -40.55 -18.13 15.48
N THR A 655 -40.35 -16.93 16.04
CA THR A 655 -40.66 -16.59 17.45
C THR A 655 -42.01 -15.89 17.58
N ALA A 656 -42.52 -15.74 18.80
CA ALA A 656 -43.72 -14.95 19.08
C ALA A 656 -43.55 -13.45 18.76
N SER A 657 -42.30 -12.94 18.74
CA SER A 657 -41.98 -11.58 18.28
C SER A 657 -42.02 -11.42 16.75
N ALA A 658 -42.01 -12.53 16.00
CA ALA A 658 -42.02 -12.49 14.54
C ALA A 658 -43.33 -11.90 14.01
N TYR A 659 -43.25 -10.98 13.06
CA TYR A 659 -44.40 -10.34 12.44
C TYR A 659 -44.27 -10.35 10.92
N VAL A 660 -45.32 -10.81 10.22
CA VAL A 660 -45.39 -10.76 8.75
C VAL A 660 -46.74 -10.20 8.31
N GLY A 661 -46.78 -8.91 7.96
CA GLY A 661 -48.01 -8.20 7.63
C GLY A 661 -48.04 -7.60 6.24
N CYS A 662 -49.21 -7.62 5.61
CA CYS A 662 -49.52 -6.91 4.38
C CYS A 662 -50.87 -6.17 4.55
N PRO A 663 -51.01 -4.93 4.05
CA PRO A 663 -52.27 -4.21 4.11
C PRO A 663 -53.36 -4.87 3.27
N LYS A 664 -54.60 -4.47 3.55
CA LYS A 664 -55.82 -4.97 2.89
C LYS A 664 -55.67 -5.05 1.37
N GLY A 665 -55.99 -6.21 0.80
CA GLY A 665 -55.80 -6.49 -0.62
C GLY A 665 -54.45 -7.14 -0.98
N GLY A 666 -53.59 -7.38 0.01
CA GLY A 666 -52.39 -8.20 -0.11
C GLY A 666 -52.64 -9.58 -0.73
N LYS A 667 -51.61 -10.14 -1.38
CA LYS A 667 -51.75 -11.34 -2.22
C LYS A 667 -51.46 -12.65 -1.48
N SER A 668 -50.40 -12.69 -0.68
CA SER A 668 -49.93 -13.91 0.01
C SER A 668 -49.04 -13.56 1.20
N VAL A 669 -49.36 -14.08 2.38
CA VAL A 669 -48.64 -13.86 3.64
C VAL A 669 -48.55 -15.21 4.36
N GLY A 670 -47.36 -15.72 4.66
CA GLY A 670 -47.22 -17.00 5.37
C GLY A 670 -45.99 -16.99 6.25
N MET A 671 -46.12 -17.36 7.52
CA MET A 671 -45.02 -17.22 8.48
C MET A 671 -43.78 -18.04 8.07
N LEU A 672 -43.95 -19.19 7.42
CA LEU A 672 -42.81 -19.88 6.80
C LEU A 672 -42.52 -19.33 5.40
N ALA A 673 -43.50 -19.38 4.48
CA ALA A 673 -43.31 -18.90 3.13
C ALA A 673 -44.53 -18.17 2.56
N GLY A 674 -44.32 -16.97 2.01
CA GLY A 674 -45.37 -16.19 1.35
C GLY A 674 -45.88 -16.86 0.07
N ARG A 675 -44.98 -17.42 -0.75
CA ARG A 675 -45.32 -18.17 -1.96
C ARG A 675 -44.36 -19.34 -2.23
N PRO A 676 -44.71 -20.58 -1.89
CA PRO A 676 -44.10 -21.77 -2.50
C PRO A 676 -44.68 -22.01 -3.90
N ASN A 677 -43.84 -21.90 -4.94
CA ASN A 677 -44.26 -21.79 -6.34
C ASN A 677 -43.90 -23.00 -7.22
N LYS A 678 -43.09 -23.95 -6.72
CA LYS A 678 -42.58 -25.10 -7.47
C LYS A 678 -42.68 -26.36 -6.61
N ALA A 679 -43.03 -27.49 -7.22
CA ALA A 679 -43.02 -28.79 -6.56
C ALA A 679 -41.58 -29.21 -6.21
N GLY A 680 -41.42 -29.99 -5.14
CA GLY A 680 -40.11 -30.36 -4.58
C GLY A 680 -39.69 -29.52 -3.36
N PHE A 681 -40.51 -28.55 -2.94
CA PHE A 681 -40.30 -27.84 -1.68
C PHE A 681 -40.63 -28.74 -0.48
N THR A 682 -39.63 -28.97 0.37
CA THR A 682 -39.71 -29.80 1.57
C THR A 682 -39.49 -28.94 2.81
N VAL A 683 -40.30 -29.17 3.85
CA VAL A 683 -40.18 -28.50 5.15
C VAL A 683 -40.25 -29.54 6.25
N SER A 684 -39.18 -29.65 7.04
CA SER A 684 -39.03 -30.61 8.12
C SER A 684 -38.65 -29.96 9.44
N ASP A 685 -39.16 -30.51 10.54
CA ASP A 685 -38.73 -30.23 11.92
C ASP A 685 -38.86 -28.76 12.38
N CYS A 686 -39.55 -27.91 11.61
CA CYS A 686 -39.62 -26.47 11.89
C CYS A 686 -40.58 -26.14 13.05
N LYS A 687 -40.25 -25.09 13.81
CA LYS A 687 -41.04 -24.59 14.95
C LYS A 687 -41.51 -23.16 14.70
N ILE A 688 -42.81 -22.94 14.69
CA ILE A 688 -43.40 -21.72 14.10
C ILE A 688 -44.32 -21.01 15.08
N ALA A 689 -44.07 -19.72 15.29
CA ALA A 689 -44.90 -18.78 16.05
C ALA A 689 -44.86 -17.38 15.41
N GLY A 690 -45.55 -16.42 16.05
CA GLY A 690 -45.61 -15.02 15.66
C GLY A 690 -46.98 -14.60 15.15
N THR A 691 -47.04 -13.40 14.57
CA THR A 691 -48.26 -12.77 14.07
C THR A 691 -48.20 -12.57 12.56
N VAL A 692 -49.30 -12.87 11.88
CA VAL A 692 -49.51 -12.63 10.45
C VAL A 692 -50.72 -11.74 10.23
N THR A 693 -50.91 -11.19 9.03
CA THR A 693 -52.17 -10.52 8.66
C THR A 693 -53.00 -11.32 7.67
N ASP A 694 -54.32 -11.32 7.84
CA ASP A 694 -55.25 -11.81 6.81
C ASP A 694 -55.36 -10.86 5.59
N LYS A 695 -56.23 -11.19 4.65
CA LYS A 695 -56.49 -10.36 3.44
C LYS A 695 -57.14 -9.01 3.71
N GLN A 696 -57.80 -8.88 4.85
CA GLN A 696 -58.50 -7.69 5.32
C GLN A 696 -57.53 -6.75 6.08
N GLY A 697 -56.34 -7.24 6.43
CA GLY A 697 -55.35 -6.56 7.26
C GLY A 697 -55.50 -6.86 8.76
N THR A 698 -56.34 -7.83 9.13
CA THR A 698 -56.54 -8.26 10.53
C THR A 698 -55.34 -9.06 11.00
N GLU A 699 -54.79 -8.74 12.17
CA GLU A 699 -53.74 -9.52 12.80
C GLU A 699 -54.27 -10.87 13.31
N ILE A 700 -53.54 -11.94 13.02
CA ILE A 700 -53.80 -13.31 13.45
C ILE A 700 -52.53 -13.81 14.15
N VAL A 701 -52.65 -14.12 15.44
CA VAL A 701 -51.58 -14.76 16.20
C VAL A 701 -51.58 -16.26 15.89
N ILE A 702 -50.41 -16.81 15.59
CA ILE A 702 -50.25 -18.24 15.32
C ILE A 702 -50.37 -19.03 16.62
N SER A 703 -51.13 -20.11 16.58
CA SER A 703 -51.30 -21.10 17.64
C SER A 703 -51.22 -22.52 17.06
N ALA A 704 -51.21 -23.53 17.94
CA ALA A 704 -51.29 -24.93 17.50
C ALA A 704 -52.55 -25.24 16.66
N ASP A 705 -53.65 -24.53 16.88
CA ASP A 705 -54.94 -24.78 16.22
C ASP A 705 -55.03 -24.21 14.79
N ASN A 706 -54.28 -23.14 14.49
CA ASN A 706 -54.33 -22.44 13.20
C ASN A 706 -53.03 -22.53 12.38
N LEU A 707 -51.99 -23.17 12.91
CA LEU A 707 -50.65 -23.26 12.30
C LEU A 707 -50.69 -23.66 10.82
N ALA A 708 -51.43 -24.72 10.48
CA ALA A 708 -51.46 -25.28 9.13
C ALA A 708 -51.96 -24.28 8.08
N ASP A 709 -52.87 -23.38 8.45
CA ASP A 709 -53.39 -22.34 7.57
C ASP A 709 -52.35 -21.25 7.34
N TRP A 710 -51.67 -20.81 8.41
CA TRP A 710 -50.82 -19.60 8.41
C TRP A 710 -49.33 -19.84 8.16
N MET A 711 -48.87 -21.10 8.08
CA MET A 711 -47.56 -21.43 7.50
C MET A 711 -47.41 -20.89 6.06
N PHE A 712 -48.49 -20.93 5.27
CA PHE A 712 -48.50 -20.67 3.81
C PHE A 712 -49.77 -19.92 3.33
N ALA A 713 -50.33 -19.00 4.11
CA ALA A 713 -51.63 -18.41 3.81
C ALA A 713 -51.64 -17.51 2.55
N GLY A 714 -51.93 -18.11 1.41
CA GLY A 714 -52.32 -17.35 0.23
C GLY A 714 -52.38 -18.11 -1.08
N TYR A 715 -52.73 -17.34 -2.12
CA TYR A 715 -53.20 -17.86 -3.42
C TYR A 715 -52.06 -18.11 -4.40
N GLY A 716 -50.81 -17.95 -3.94
CA GLY A 716 -49.59 -18.29 -4.65
C GLY A 716 -49.21 -19.77 -4.58
N THR A 717 -49.65 -20.48 -3.53
CA THR A 717 -49.42 -21.92 -3.32
C THR A 717 -50.30 -22.72 -4.28
N LYS A 718 -49.70 -23.30 -5.32
CA LYS A 718 -50.39 -24.11 -6.35
C LYS A 718 -49.75 -25.48 -6.59
N VAL A 719 -48.92 -25.92 -5.65
CA VAL A 719 -48.02 -27.08 -5.79
C VAL A 719 -48.05 -27.91 -4.51
N THR A 720 -47.87 -29.22 -4.66
CA THR A 720 -47.75 -30.14 -3.52
C THR A 720 -46.45 -29.87 -2.76
N LEU A 721 -46.55 -29.80 -1.43
CA LEU A 721 -45.43 -29.59 -0.50
C LEU A 721 -45.20 -30.86 0.33
N THR A 722 -43.95 -31.15 0.67
CA THR A 722 -43.61 -32.22 1.62
C THR A 722 -43.43 -31.61 3.00
N LEU A 723 -44.30 -31.97 3.96
CA LEU A 723 -44.25 -31.49 5.34
C LEU A 723 -43.97 -32.67 6.28
N THR A 724 -43.04 -32.53 7.24
CA THR A 724 -42.69 -33.60 8.19
C THR A 724 -42.30 -33.02 9.55
N ASN A 725 -42.93 -33.48 10.64
CA ASN A 725 -42.61 -33.08 12.02
C ASN A 725 -42.59 -31.56 12.32
N ASN A 726 -43.22 -30.74 11.49
CA ASN A 726 -43.39 -29.30 11.74
C ASN A 726 -44.42 -29.09 12.86
N GLY A 727 -44.21 -28.07 13.70
CA GLY A 727 -45.12 -27.78 14.81
C GLY A 727 -45.10 -26.33 15.27
N TYR A 728 -45.98 -26.03 16.21
CA TYR A 728 -46.03 -24.74 16.88
C TYR A 728 -44.77 -24.54 17.74
N ASN A 729 -44.28 -23.30 17.80
CA ASN A 729 -43.26 -22.89 18.76
C ASN A 729 -43.97 -22.25 19.96
N ASP A 730 -44.02 -22.95 21.10
CA ASP A 730 -44.65 -22.43 22.32
C ASP A 730 -43.69 -21.64 23.23
N GLU A 731 -42.44 -21.49 22.81
CA GLU A 731 -41.36 -20.75 23.50
C GLU A 731 -41.09 -21.21 24.95
N LYS A 732 -41.35 -22.48 25.26
CA LYS A 732 -41.25 -23.07 26.61
C LYS A 732 -40.17 -24.14 26.76
#